data_AF-A0A8K0XKC8-F1
#
_entry.id   AF-A0A8K0XKC8-F1
#
_cell.length_a   1.000
_cell.length_b   1.000
_cell.length_c   1.000
_cell.angle_alpha   90.00
_cell.angle_beta   90.00
_cell.angle_gamma   90.00
#
_symmetry.space_group_name_H-M   'P 1'
#
loop_
_entity.id
_entity.type
_entity.pdbx_description
1 polymer ?
#
loop_
_entity_poly.entity_id
_entity_poly.type
_entity_poly.pdbx_seq_one_letter_code
_entity_poly.pdbx_strand_id
1 'polypeptide(L)'
;MRFISILQTLWAASIPLVSFAEVVNLSQLQWTLKNQNGSIAIPATVPSQVHIDLHRAGIITEPLLGINDFTQRWVINDNWTYTADLSPLTKGLTRSHKALLVFYGIDTIANISVAGHPVAWVDNQFRQYVYDISSLIESPIGHTNVTVSLESAYHYGLNVTSRPDAEISPTGDFEYNAIRQFVRKTQSDFGWDWGPAFVPSGIFKPAYFVLLSENPKSSDTSIATHPLLASSSKDASLFIEESSLEIAKVGQTPIAPPNESADWVVNITLLLRSATAVKSPFITVSIPELRVQSQRLPIKDLPASTTEPTLVNTHFTIPNKLPQRWFPHNLGTPKLYNITTTIHLSKTSSVSFQTRSGFRTITLVQSPYSSAEVSRGITAGDQWHFEINGRAFYSSGTNIIPFDPFYARIDSKQVRWILESAVLSGQNMLRVWGGGIYQPSDELTGGYDFYSACDELGLLAWSELIFSDALYPINDFLLQTIEPEVRQNVRRINKHPSNAQWAGGNEIEGIVISVNDTLANGTHYLNEFVTLFQNFLHDIVSEETRSVAYTDCSTTSGVLSLDPLVVRFANKTPGEIYGNGERYNYDASQAFNYSTYPVSRFVNEFGFHSMPSFFSWEEVLESPSDFSFNSTVVASRDHHPPAGNLSFPNPNAPQGQFQMTSAVSLWLPAPPLDNSTTALSVPRTLVAQTAQQNKTFAQWCYSTQVFQSLNMVSEIAWYRRGAGLGENNLGALVWQLNDIWQGVSWSSIEFSGRWKVLNYGMADIFSPIAVFPFWTPTNETLEVRVLSDRWETVHADLEMKWFDWKGKSLGTLRKQVTVPSLNSTVAFARTGLKNILPKGVNAGDAFMRLRVTGKVDGKSTVSEQYFTPTSLAVANLVDPQVLLTHKTGLTFTVSAKEGVAAWAWIDHPAGTVGYFADTSTGLPSNGFFLIPGEDRTVRFVPNRLLSKDAAPNPKDFVVRTLWDNTH
;
A
#
# COMPACT_ATOMS: atom_id res chain seq x y z
N MET A 1 17.83 51.66 -8.51
CA MET A 1 17.93 52.52 -9.71
C MET A 1 16.90 52.03 -10.73
N ARG A 2 15.97 52.93 -11.12
CA ARG A 2 15.11 52.97 -12.34
C ARG A 2 14.33 51.69 -12.72
N PHE A 3 13.04 51.61 -12.38
CA PHE A 3 11.86 51.99 -13.21
C PHE A 3 11.78 51.26 -14.56
N ILE A 4 10.76 50.40 -14.71
CA ILE A 4 9.72 50.48 -15.75
C ILE A 4 8.52 49.65 -15.29
N SER A 5 7.38 50.31 -15.20
CA SER A 5 6.03 49.76 -15.07
C SER A 5 5.29 49.94 -16.41
N ILE A 6 4.17 49.20 -16.54
CA ILE A 6 3.09 49.34 -17.53
C ILE A 6 3.29 48.55 -18.83
N LEU A 7 2.54 47.44 -18.97
CA LEU A 7 1.36 47.40 -19.85
C LEU A 7 0.51 46.16 -19.54
N GLN A 8 -0.63 46.38 -18.86
CA GLN A 8 -1.79 45.52 -18.93
C GLN A 8 -2.43 45.73 -20.30
N THR A 9 -2.49 44.68 -21.10
CA THR A 9 -3.39 44.61 -22.26
C THR A 9 -4.04 43.24 -22.26
N LEU A 10 -5.36 43.27 -22.04
CA LEU A 10 -6.30 42.19 -22.27
C LEU A 10 -5.97 41.43 -23.55
N TRP A 11 -5.47 40.21 -23.42
CA TRP A 11 -5.69 39.18 -24.41
C TRP A 11 -6.82 38.31 -23.88
N ALA A 12 -8.05 38.66 -24.27
CA ALA A 12 -9.11 37.69 -24.33
C ALA A 12 -8.64 36.60 -25.29
N ALA A 13 -8.20 35.47 -24.74
CA ALA A 13 -7.86 34.29 -25.50
C ALA A 13 -9.16 33.70 -26.06
N SER A 14 -9.62 34.23 -27.18
CA SER A 14 -10.55 33.54 -28.06
C SER A 14 -9.80 32.37 -28.71
N ILE A 15 -9.75 31.25 -27.99
CA ILE A 15 -9.31 29.97 -28.54
C ILE A 15 -10.33 29.58 -29.62
N PRO A 16 -9.93 29.37 -30.89
CA PRO A 16 -10.83 28.82 -31.88
C PRO A 16 -11.03 27.33 -31.56
N LEU A 17 -12.16 27.00 -30.94
CA LEU A 17 -12.71 25.64 -30.87
C LEU A 17 -13.07 25.18 -32.29
N VAL A 18 -12.08 24.67 -33.02
CA VAL A 18 -12.32 23.89 -34.23
C VAL A 18 -12.71 22.49 -33.75
N SER A 19 -13.98 22.12 -33.92
CA SER A 19 -14.52 20.82 -33.50
C SER A 19 -13.92 19.67 -34.30
N PHE A 20 -13.00 18.93 -33.69
CA PHE A 20 -12.75 17.52 -33.97
C PHE A 20 -12.41 16.88 -32.64
N ALA A 21 -13.30 16.12 -32.01
CA ALA A 21 -12.92 15.42 -30.78
C ALA A 21 -13.50 14.00 -30.72
N GLU A 22 -12.59 13.05 -30.89
CA GLU A 22 -12.65 11.67 -30.41
C GLU A 22 -12.02 11.66 -29.00
N VAL A 23 -12.82 11.34 -27.97
CA VAL A 23 -12.50 11.34 -26.52
C VAL A 23 -12.04 12.70 -25.94
N VAL A 24 -12.92 13.35 -25.17
CA VAL A 24 -12.66 14.59 -24.42
C VAL A 24 -12.66 14.32 -22.93
N ASN A 25 -11.64 14.79 -22.22
CA ASN A 25 -11.61 14.73 -20.75
C ASN A 25 -12.52 15.80 -20.16
N LEU A 26 -13.45 15.40 -19.28
CA LEU A 26 -14.44 16.30 -18.67
C LEU A 26 -13.84 17.29 -17.67
N SER A 27 -12.59 17.12 -17.24
CA SER A 27 -11.84 18.12 -16.45
C SER A 27 -11.72 19.47 -17.15
N GLN A 28 -11.86 19.50 -18.48
CA GLN A 28 -11.80 20.72 -19.27
C GLN A 28 -13.06 21.59 -19.15
N LEU A 29 -14.16 21.03 -18.63
CA LEU A 29 -15.40 21.78 -18.41
C LEU A 29 -15.33 22.60 -17.12
N GLN A 30 -16.14 23.65 -17.06
CA GLN A 30 -16.33 24.44 -15.85
C GLN A 30 -17.38 23.75 -14.98
N TRP A 31 -16.92 23.11 -13.90
CA TRP A 31 -17.79 22.44 -12.94
C TRP A 31 -18.20 23.37 -11.81
N THR A 32 -19.42 23.18 -11.30
CA THR A 32 -19.89 23.79 -10.06
C THR A 32 -20.34 22.71 -9.08
N LEU A 33 -20.07 22.94 -7.80
CA LEU A 33 -20.53 22.11 -6.69
C LEU A 33 -21.59 22.89 -5.90
N LYS A 34 -22.72 22.24 -5.59
CA LYS A 34 -23.78 22.77 -4.74
C LYS A 34 -24.16 21.79 -3.65
N ASN A 35 -24.48 22.28 -2.47
CA ASN A 35 -25.05 21.46 -1.40
C ASN A 35 -26.59 21.36 -1.52
N GLN A 36 -27.24 20.52 -0.71
CA GLN A 36 -28.66 20.17 -0.87
C GLN A 36 -29.60 21.38 -0.79
N ASN A 37 -29.34 22.32 0.12
CA ASN A 37 -30.17 23.51 0.32
C ASN A 37 -29.75 24.71 -0.54
N GLY A 38 -28.67 24.58 -1.33
CA GLY A 38 -28.16 25.61 -2.24
C GLY A 38 -27.47 26.80 -1.56
N SER A 39 -27.25 26.77 -0.24
CA SER A 39 -26.51 27.82 0.48
C SER A 39 -25.03 27.86 0.14
N ILE A 40 -24.46 26.71 -0.26
CA ILE A 40 -23.11 26.60 -0.81
C ILE A 40 -23.24 26.33 -2.31
N ALA A 41 -22.64 27.20 -3.12
CA ALA A 41 -22.53 27.06 -4.56
C ALA A 41 -21.17 27.62 -5.00
N ILE A 42 -20.24 26.72 -5.32
CA ILE A 42 -18.83 27.07 -5.55
C ILE A 42 -18.32 26.46 -6.87
N PRO A 43 -17.23 27.00 -7.46
CA PRO A 43 -16.50 26.32 -8.52
C PRO A 43 -15.94 24.97 -8.04
N ALA A 44 -15.91 24.00 -8.94
CA ALA A 44 -15.48 22.63 -8.69
C ALA A 44 -14.53 22.14 -9.78
N THR A 45 -13.85 21.02 -9.53
CA THR A 45 -13.05 20.32 -10.54
C THR A 45 -13.48 18.85 -10.63
N VAL A 46 -13.16 18.20 -11.74
CA VAL A 46 -13.31 16.75 -11.90
C VAL A 46 -12.02 16.23 -12.55
N PRO A 47 -11.32 15.23 -11.99
CA PRO A 47 -11.64 14.54 -10.75
C PRO A 47 -11.56 15.43 -9.50
N SER A 48 -12.46 15.20 -8.54
CA SER A 48 -12.41 15.84 -7.21
C SER A 48 -13.34 15.13 -6.24
N GLN A 49 -13.23 15.54 -4.97
CA GLN A 49 -14.15 15.21 -3.90
C GLN A 49 -14.58 16.48 -3.18
N VAL A 50 -15.76 16.46 -2.56
CA VAL A 50 -16.41 17.63 -1.94
C VAL A 50 -15.48 18.38 -0.98
N HIS A 51 -14.77 17.67 -0.11
CA HIS A 51 -13.84 18.29 0.84
C HIS A 51 -12.73 19.09 0.14
N ILE A 52 -12.18 18.58 -0.96
CA ILE A 52 -11.15 19.27 -1.74
C ILE A 52 -11.70 20.57 -2.33
N ASP A 53 -12.91 20.53 -2.90
CA ASP A 53 -13.53 21.69 -3.52
C ASP A 53 -13.94 22.75 -2.49
N LEU A 54 -14.51 22.34 -1.35
CA LEU A 54 -14.81 23.22 -0.23
C LEU A 54 -13.55 23.89 0.32
N HIS A 55 -12.45 23.14 0.44
CA HIS A 55 -11.18 23.69 0.88
C HIS A 55 -10.64 24.71 -0.13
N ARG A 56 -10.66 24.37 -1.43
CA ARG A 56 -10.23 25.27 -2.51
C ARG A 56 -11.03 26.57 -2.56
N ALA A 57 -12.32 26.51 -2.22
CA ALA A 57 -13.20 27.67 -2.13
C ALA A 57 -13.07 28.46 -0.81
N GLY A 58 -12.27 27.99 0.15
CA GLY A 58 -12.08 28.62 1.46
C GLY A 58 -13.28 28.46 2.40
N ILE A 59 -14.16 27.49 2.16
CA ILE A 59 -15.32 27.20 3.02
C ILE A 59 -14.90 26.37 4.25
N ILE A 60 -13.93 25.49 4.08
CA ILE A 60 -13.31 24.71 5.16
C ILE A 60 -11.79 24.89 5.14
N THR A 61 -11.16 24.70 6.31
CA THR A 61 -9.71 24.58 6.44
C THR A 61 -9.22 23.23 5.91
N GLU A 62 -7.90 23.06 5.76
CA GLU A 62 -7.29 21.78 5.38
C GLU A 62 -7.89 20.65 6.23
N PRO A 63 -8.54 19.63 5.63
CA PRO A 63 -9.23 18.59 6.39
C PRO A 63 -8.33 17.83 7.36
N LEU A 64 -7.05 17.63 7.06
CA LEU A 64 -6.15 16.91 7.96
C LEU A 64 -5.67 17.72 9.18
N LEU A 65 -5.94 19.03 9.23
CA LEU A 65 -5.48 19.95 10.28
C LEU A 65 -6.23 19.75 11.60
N GLY A 66 -5.50 19.73 12.72
CA GLY A 66 -6.06 19.70 14.07
C GLY A 66 -7.06 18.57 14.27
N ILE A 67 -8.30 18.97 14.59
CA ILE A 67 -9.42 18.07 14.93
C ILE A 67 -10.50 18.06 13.84
N ASN A 68 -10.12 18.36 12.59
CA ASN A 68 -11.08 18.53 11.50
C ASN A 68 -11.81 17.25 11.08
N ASP A 69 -11.27 16.06 11.40
CA ASP A 69 -12.02 14.79 11.34
C ASP A 69 -13.36 14.86 12.11
N PHE A 70 -13.39 15.62 13.21
CA PHE A 70 -14.61 15.86 13.99
C PHE A 70 -15.39 17.09 13.50
N THR A 71 -14.72 18.24 13.33
CA THR A 71 -15.42 19.52 13.07
C THR A 71 -16.04 19.59 11.67
N GLN A 72 -15.54 18.80 10.72
CA GLN A 72 -16.00 18.79 9.33
C GLN A 72 -17.03 17.68 9.02
N ARG A 73 -17.49 16.91 10.03
CA ARG A 73 -18.53 15.86 9.86
C ARG A 73 -19.87 16.39 9.33
N TRP A 74 -20.09 17.68 9.26
CA TRP A 74 -21.29 18.22 8.60
C TRP A 74 -21.29 17.93 7.09
N VAL A 75 -20.11 17.77 6.46
CA VAL A 75 -19.99 17.56 5.01
C VAL A 75 -20.64 16.25 4.56
N ILE A 76 -20.39 15.16 5.30
CA ILE A 76 -21.00 13.84 5.06
C ILE A 76 -22.51 13.83 5.33
N ASN A 77 -23.04 14.73 6.16
CA ASN A 77 -24.49 14.81 6.45
C ASN A 77 -25.29 15.54 5.35
N ASP A 78 -24.61 16.10 4.34
CA ASP A 78 -25.24 16.84 3.25
C ASP A 78 -25.16 16.05 1.93
N ASN A 79 -26.08 16.36 1.01
CA ASN A 79 -26.04 15.87 -0.36
C ASN A 79 -25.39 16.91 -1.26
N TRP A 80 -24.66 16.45 -2.27
CA TRP A 80 -23.79 17.31 -3.07
C TRP A 80 -24.00 17.10 -4.56
N THR A 81 -24.05 18.18 -5.32
CA THR A 81 -24.36 18.14 -6.75
C THR A 81 -23.26 18.79 -7.56
N TYR A 82 -22.59 17.99 -8.40
CA TYR A 82 -21.68 18.46 -9.43
C TYR A 82 -22.46 18.75 -10.72
N THR A 83 -22.20 19.89 -11.36
CA THR A 83 -22.85 20.27 -12.63
C THR A 83 -21.84 20.92 -13.58
N ALA A 84 -21.87 20.54 -14.85
CA ALA A 84 -21.13 21.20 -15.91
C ALA A 84 -21.96 21.31 -17.19
N ASP A 85 -21.73 22.35 -17.99
CA ASP A 85 -22.38 22.55 -19.29
C ASP A 85 -21.67 21.74 -20.37
N LEU A 86 -22.40 20.83 -21.04
CA LEU A 86 -21.89 20.04 -22.17
C LEU A 86 -22.04 20.77 -23.51
N SER A 87 -22.72 21.93 -23.58
CA SER A 87 -22.91 22.69 -24.82
C SER A 87 -21.62 22.91 -25.64
N PRO A 88 -20.44 23.14 -25.03
CA PRO A 88 -19.17 23.24 -25.78
C PRO A 88 -18.79 21.97 -26.54
N LEU A 89 -19.22 20.79 -26.06
CA LEU A 89 -18.90 19.47 -26.63
C LEU A 89 -19.99 18.97 -27.57
N THR A 90 -21.23 19.46 -27.41
CA THR A 90 -22.39 19.00 -28.18
C THR A 90 -22.76 19.91 -29.35
N LYS A 91 -22.15 21.09 -29.43
CA LYS A 91 -22.39 22.04 -30.53
C LYS A 91 -21.95 21.45 -31.88
N GLY A 92 -22.88 21.36 -32.81
CA GLY A 92 -22.61 20.86 -34.16
C GLY A 92 -22.70 19.34 -34.31
N LEU A 93 -23.08 18.62 -33.26
CA LEU A 93 -23.41 17.21 -33.37
C LEU A 93 -24.67 17.01 -34.24
N THR A 94 -24.63 15.98 -35.07
CA THR A 94 -25.73 15.53 -35.92
C THR A 94 -26.18 14.13 -35.51
N ARG A 95 -27.34 13.66 -35.99
CA ARG A 95 -27.85 12.29 -35.73
C ARG A 95 -26.90 11.14 -36.09
N SER A 96 -25.91 11.42 -36.94
CA SER A 96 -24.88 10.45 -37.34
C SER A 96 -23.74 10.33 -36.32
N HIS A 97 -23.80 11.05 -35.19
CA HIS A 97 -22.85 10.93 -34.09
C HIS A 97 -23.50 10.16 -32.94
N LYS A 98 -22.70 9.33 -32.27
CA LYS A 98 -23.03 8.72 -30.99
C LYS A 98 -22.16 9.34 -29.91
N ALA A 99 -22.76 9.72 -28.80
CA ALA A 99 -22.08 10.33 -27.67
C ALA A 99 -22.15 9.40 -26.46
N LEU A 100 -21.01 9.07 -25.88
CA LEU A 100 -20.89 8.31 -24.64
C LEU A 100 -20.38 9.20 -23.51
N LEU A 101 -20.87 8.95 -22.31
CA LEU A 101 -20.35 9.48 -21.06
C LEU A 101 -19.68 8.35 -20.28
N VAL A 102 -18.41 8.53 -19.94
CA VAL A 102 -17.59 7.52 -19.29
C VAL A 102 -17.10 8.06 -17.94
N PHE A 103 -17.41 7.37 -16.85
CA PHE A 103 -16.88 7.66 -15.53
C PHE A 103 -16.03 6.48 -15.06
N TYR A 104 -14.75 6.70 -14.72
CA TYR A 104 -13.91 5.63 -14.17
C TYR A 104 -14.13 5.37 -12.68
N GLY A 105 -14.86 6.26 -12.00
CA GLY A 105 -15.24 6.11 -10.61
C GLY A 105 -16.03 7.31 -10.11
N ILE A 106 -17.17 7.01 -9.49
CA ILE A 106 -18.01 7.96 -8.76
C ILE A 106 -18.07 7.45 -7.33
N ASP A 107 -17.85 8.34 -6.37
CA ASP A 107 -17.76 8.05 -4.94
C ASP A 107 -18.96 8.68 -4.22
N THR A 108 -20.05 7.97 -3.92
CA THR A 108 -20.37 6.60 -4.37
C THR A 108 -21.79 6.55 -4.91
N ILE A 109 -22.77 6.87 -4.08
CA ILE A 109 -24.18 6.84 -4.47
C ILE A 109 -24.51 8.11 -5.22
N ALA A 110 -24.95 8.00 -6.48
CA ALA A 110 -25.27 9.17 -7.29
C ALA A 110 -26.39 8.96 -8.30
N ASN A 111 -27.20 10.01 -8.50
CA ASN A 111 -28.06 10.16 -9.66
C ASN A 111 -27.36 10.97 -10.75
N ILE A 112 -27.26 10.39 -11.95
CA ILE A 112 -26.68 11.03 -13.13
C ILE A 112 -27.82 11.49 -14.03
N SER A 113 -27.76 12.74 -14.46
CA SER A 113 -28.66 13.27 -15.49
C SER A 113 -27.89 14.07 -16.54
N VAL A 114 -28.39 14.04 -17.77
CA VAL A 114 -27.82 14.75 -18.91
C VAL A 114 -28.95 15.45 -19.65
N ALA A 115 -28.75 16.74 -19.94
CA ALA A 115 -29.71 17.55 -20.67
C ALA A 115 -31.12 17.56 -20.04
N GLY A 116 -31.19 17.47 -18.71
CA GLY A 116 -32.44 17.38 -17.93
C GLY A 116 -33.06 15.98 -17.85
N HIS A 117 -32.50 14.98 -18.53
CA HIS A 117 -32.99 13.60 -18.51
C HIS A 117 -32.21 12.73 -17.52
N PRO A 118 -32.88 11.86 -16.74
CA PRO A 118 -32.19 10.86 -15.93
C PRO A 118 -31.44 9.86 -16.83
N VAL A 119 -30.20 9.54 -16.46
CA VAL A 119 -29.34 8.56 -17.15
C VAL A 119 -29.25 7.28 -16.35
N ALA A 120 -28.79 7.39 -15.10
CA ALA A 120 -28.57 6.24 -14.22
C ALA A 120 -28.54 6.65 -12.75
N TRP A 121 -28.84 5.69 -11.89
CA TRP A 121 -28.47 5.71 -10.48
C TRP A 121 -27.32 4.70 -10.28
N VAL A 122 -26.30 5.08 -9.53
CA VAL A 122 -25.09 4.27 -9.27
C VAL A 122 -24.79 4.23 -7.77
N ASP A 123 -24.12 3.16 -7.32
CA ASP A 123 -23.94 2.85 -5.90
C ASP A 123 -22.60 2.18 -5.53
N ASN A 124 -21.61 2.23 -6.43
CA ASN A 124 -20.36 1.50 -6.24
C ASN A 124 -19.14 2.29 -6.70
N GLN A 125 -18.23 2.57 -5.74
CA GLN A 125 -17.02 3.37 -5.94
C GLN A 125 -16.04 2.73 -6.93
N PHE A 126 -16.10 1.42 -7.06
CA PHE A 126 -15.06 0.60 -7.68
C PHE A 126 -15.34 0.26 -9.14
N ARG A 127 -16.43 0.79 -9.71
CA ARG A 127 -16.88 0.51 -11.06
C ARG A 127 -16.58 1.63 -12.04
N GLN A 128 -16.30 1.23 -13.27
CA GLN A 128 -16.39 2.09 -14.44
C GLN A 128 -17.83 2.05 -14.96
N TYR A 129 -18.35 3.21 -15.32
CA TYR A 129 -19.69 3.40 -15.88
C TYR A 129 -19.61 4.03 -17.27
N VAL A 130 -20.30 3.44 -18.25
CA VAL A 130 -20.37 3.93 -19.64
C VAL A 130 -21.82 4.02 -20.09
N TYR A 131 -22.25 5.22 -20.49
CA TYR A 131 -23.62 5.48 -20.90
C TYR A 131 -23.68 6.13 -22.28
N ASP A 132 -24.54 5.61 -23.15
CA ASP A 132 -24.91 6.28 -24.40
C ASP A 132 -25.91 7.40 -24.10
N ILE A 133 -25.54 8.63 -24.42
CA ILE A 133 -26.33 9.84 -24.18
C ILE A 133 -26.76 10.53 -25.48
N SER A 134 -26.63 9.84 -26.62
CA SER A 134 -26.86 10.41 -27.95
C SER A 134 -28.27 11.01 -28.09
N SER A 135 -29.30 10.24 -27.72
CA SER A 135 -30.70 10.68 -27.82
C SER A 135 -31.03 11.82 -26.85
N LEU A 136 -30.35 11.89 -25.70
CA LEU A 136 -30.61 12.87 -24.65
C LEU A 136 -30.10 14.25 -25.07
N ILE A 137 -28.95 14.31 -25.73
CA ILE A 137 -28.37 15.55 -26.26
C ILE A 137 -29.19 16.09 -27.44
N GLU A 138 -29.81 15.21 -28.25
CA GLU A 138 -30.65 15.62 -29.38
C GLU A 138 -31.96 16.29 -28.97
N SER A 139 -32.49 15.98 -27.78
CA SER A 139 -33.79 16.46 -27.31
C SER A 139 -33.72 16.97 -25.86
N PRO A 140 -32.95 18.04 -25.57
CA PRO A 140 -32.76 18.52 -24.21
C PRO A 140 -34.06 19.02 -23.57
N ILE A 141 -34.30 18.68 -22.31
CA ILE A 141 -35.35 19.26 -21.47
C ILE A 141 -34.66 20.29 -20.55
N GLY A 142 -34.45 21.49 -21.07
CA GLY A 142 -33.75 22.57 -20.35
C GLY A 142 -32.31 22.78 -20.82
N HIS A 143 -31.37 22.88 -19.88
CA HIS A 143 -29.95 23.10 -20.19
C HIS A 143 -29.25 21.80 -20.56
N THR A 144 -28.27 21.83 -21.48
CA THR A 144 -27.43 20.69 -21.88
C THR A 144 -26.36 20.37 -20.83
N ASN A 145 -26.73 20.36 -19.55
CA ASN A 145 -25.80 20.08 -18.47
C ASN A 145 -25.66 18.57 -18.26
N VAL A 146 -24.47 18.15 -17.83
CA VAL A 146 -24.30 16.92 -17.05
C VAL A 146 -24.42 17.28 -15.57
N THR A 147 -25.21 16.51 -14.84
CA THR A 147 -25.40 16.68 -13.39
C THR A 147 -25.20 15.34 -12.70
N VAL A 148 -24.34 15.31 -11.69
CA VAL A 148 -24.11 14.16 -10.82
C VAL A 148 -24.50 14.58 -9.40
N SER A 149 -25.65 14.09 -8.93
CA SER A 149 -26.20 14.39 -7.60
C SER A 149 -25.87 13.25 -6.64
N LEU A 150 -24.92 13.49 -5.75
CA LEU A 150 -24.40 12.54 -4.77
C LEU A 150 -25.28 12.52 -3.53
N GLU A 151 -25.62 11.31 -3.09
CA GLU A 151 -26.26 11.07 -1.79
C GLU A 151 -25.18 10.83 -0.72
N SER A 152 -25.44 11.29 0.50
CA SER A 152 -24.63 10.95 1.66
C SER A 152 -24.53 9.43 1.84
N ALA A 153 -23.31 8.89 1.79
CA ALA A 153 -23.06 7.46 2.05
C ALA A 153 -23.49 7.06 3.46
N TYR A 154 -23.45 7.99 4.42
CA TYR A 154 -23.95 7.76 5.78
C TYR A 154 -25.47 7.56 5.79
N HIS A 155 -26.22 8.49 5.20
CA HIS A 155 -27.68 8.39 5.16
C HIS A 155 -28.16 7.22 4.28
N TYR A 156 -27.47 6.93 3.18
CA TYR A 156 -27.73 5.73 2.39
C TYR A 156 -27.58 4.47 3.25
N GLY A 157 -26.45 4.33 3.97
CA GLY A 157 -26.20 3.20 4.85
C GLY A 157 -27.24 3.06 5.97
N LEU A 158 -27.63 4.17 6.61
CA LEU A 158 -28.72 4.20 7.60
C LEU A 158 -30.07 3.80 7.00
N ASN A 159 -30.37 4.25 5.78
CA ASN A 159 -31.61 3.87 5.09
C ASN A 159 -31.63 2.37 4.82
N VAL A 160 -30.52 1.79 4.33
CA VAL A 160 -30.41 0.36 4.09
C VAL A 160 -30.60 -0.43 5.39
N THR A 161 -29.90 -0.05 6.46
CA THR A 161 -29.94 -0.78 7.75
C THR A 161 -31.25 -0.59 8.51
N SER A 162 -32.02 0.46 8.20
CA SER A 162 -33.36 0.67 8.76
C SER A 162 -34.45 -0.20 8.15
N ARG A 163 -34.15 -0.90 7.04
CA ARG A 163 -35.14 -1.76 6.38
C ARG A 163 -35.50 -2.95 7.30
N PRO A 164 -36.77 -3.39 7.34
CA PRO A 164 -37.17 -4.53 8.17
C PRO A 164 -36.49 -5.85 7.79
N ASP A 165 -35.99 -5.97 6.56
CA ASP A 165 -35.30 -7.14 6.01
C ASP A 165 -33.77 -7.01 6.04
N ALA A 166 -33.22 -5.89 6.55
CA ALA A 166 -31.78 -5.74 6.66
C ALA A 166 -31.22 -6.62 7.78
N GLU A 167 -30.15 -7.34 7.48
CA GLU A 167 -29.42 -8.11 8.47
C GLU A 167 -28.67 -7.17 9.44
N ILE A 168 -28.60 -7.56 10.71
CA ILE A 168 -27.83 -6.82 11.72
C ILE A 168 -26.45 -7.45 11.79
N SER A 169 -25.40 -6.65 11.53
CA SER A 169 -24.03 -7.14 11.66
C SER A 169 -23.75 -7.56 13.12
N PRO A 170 -23.17 -8.74 13.35
CA PRO A 170 -22.75 -9.16 14.68
C PRO A 170 -21.37 -8.61 15.07
N THR A 171 -20.68 -7.89 14.18
CA THR A 171 -19.35 -7.32 14.42
C THR A 171 -19.46 -5.85 14.86
N GLY A 172 -18.49 -5.39 15.65
CA GLY A 172 -18.33 -3.96 15.95
C GLY A 172 -17.82 -3.17 14.73
N ASP A 173 -17.81 -1.85 14.87
CA ASP A 173 -17.33 -0.92 13.83
C ASP A 173 -16.40 0.14 14.43
N PHE A 174 -15.83 0.96 13.54
CA PHE A 174 -14.95 2.09 13.86
C PHE A 174 -15.79 3.32 14.27
N GLU A 175 -15.82 4.40 13.49
CA GLU A 175 -16.54 5.63 13.86
C GLU A 175 -18.03 5.57 13.48
N TYR A 176 -18.33 5.07 12.27
CA TYR A 176 -19.68 4.98 11.73
C TYR A 176 -20.23 3.55 11.81
N ASN A 177 -20.99 3.28 12.87
CA ASN A 177 -21.45 1.93 13.19
C ASN A 177 -22.56 1.41 12.27
N ALA A 178 -22.44 0.13 11.93
CA ALA A 178 -23.33 -0.78 11.26
C ALA A 178 -23.71 -0.45 9.81
N ILE A 179 -22.97 0.42 9.11
CA ILE A 179 -23.34 0.86 7.75
C ILE A 179 -22.39 0.43 6.63
N ARG A 180 -21.08 0.35 6.89
CA ARG A 180 -20.06 0.29 5.82
C ARG A 180 -20.11 -1.01 5.02
N GLN A 181 -20.58 -2.10 5.64
CA GLN A 181 -20.78 -3.41 5.02
C GLN A 181 -21.89 -3.41 3.96
N PHE A 182 -22.78 -2.40 3.98
CA PHE A 182 -23.85 -2.22 3.00
C PHE A 182 -23.50 -1.23 1.88
N VAL A 183 -22.32 -0.62 1.91
CA VAL A 183 -21.91 0.38 0.94
C VAL A 183 -20.66 -0.11 0.20
N ARG A 184 -20.72 -0.21 -1.12
CA ARG A 184 -19.54 -0.52 -1.95
C ARG A 184 -18.67 0.72 -2.12
N LYS A 185 -18.02 1.09 -1.01
CA LYS A 185 -17.09 2.21 -0.83
C LYS A 185 -15.90 1.71 -0.01
N THR A 186 -14.78 2.41 -0.14
CA THR A 186 -13.57 2.17 0.63
C THR A 186 -13.92 2.11 2.12
N GLN A 187 -13.60 1.00 2.78
CA GLN A 187 -14.09 0.71 4.12
C GLN A 187 -13.48 1.64 5.15
N SER A 188 -12.17 1.95 5.02
CA SER A 188 -11.47 2.89 5.91
C SER A 188 -11.94 4.35 5.79
N ASP A 189 -12.75 4.71 4.78
CA ASP A 189 -13.29 6.06 4.69
C ASP A 189 -14.26 6.37 5.84
N PHE A 190 -14.86 5.33 6.42
CA PHE A 190 -15.70 5.37 7.64
C PHE A 190 -14.88 5.35 8.93
N GLY A 191 -13.57 5.58 8.79
CA GLY A 191 -12.57 5.57 9.84
C GLY A 191 -11.99 4.18 10.08
N TRP A 192 -10.79 4.17 10.64
CA TRP A 192 -10.02 2.97 10.94
C TRP A 192 -9.09 3.23 12.13
N ASP A 193 -8.48 2.19 12.70
CA ASP A 193 -7.61 2.34 13.86
C ASP A 193 -6.27 3.10 13.61
N TRP A 194 -6.03 3.51 12.36
CA TRP A 194 -4.92 4.36 11.93
C TRP A 194 -5.35 5.59 11.11
N GLY A 195 -6.65 5.78 10.83
CA GLY A 195 -7.14 6.71 9.81
C GLY A 195 -8.43 7.46 10.17
N PRO A 196 -8.64 8.67 9.62
CA PRO A 196 -9.80 9.50 9.90
C PRO A 196 -11.06 9.02 9.16
N ALA A 197 -12.22 9.53 9.57
CA ALA A 197 -13.54 9.15 9.10
C ALA A 197 -14.25 10.27 8.30
N PHE A 198 -13.60 10.80 7.26
CA PHE A 198 -14.16 11.89 6.45
C PHE A 198 -15.32 11.46 5.53
N VAL A 199 -15.38 10.19 5.15
CA VAL A 199 -16.34 9.62 4.19
C VAL A 199 -16.61 10.55 3.00
N PRO A 200 -15.58 10.90 2.21
CA PRO A 200 -15.73 11.86 1.12
C PRO A 200 -16.67 11.33 0.03
N SER A 201 -17.18 12.26 -0.79
CA SER A 201 -17.94 11.95 -2.00
C SER A 201 -17.50 12.83 -3.17
N GLY A 202 -17.69 12.37 -4.40
CA GLY A 202 -17.29 13.10 -5.60
C GLY A 202 -17.15 12.26 -6.86
N ILE A 203 -16.81 12.90 -7.97
CA ILE A 203 -16.36 12.22 -9.18
C ILE A 203 -14.83 12.07 -9.03
N PHE A 204 -14.41 11.05 -8.28
CA PHE A 204 -13.04 10.97 -7.75
C PHE A 204 -12.01 10.45 -8.75
N LYS A 205 -12.46 9.81 -9.84
CA LYS A 205 -11.62 9.32 -10.95
C LYS A 205 -11.90 10.08 -12.26
N PRO A 206 -11.01 9.99 -13.26
CA PRO A 206 -11.21 10.61 -14.57
C PRO A 206 -12.56 10.30 -15.21
N ALA A 207 -13.12 11.29 -15.90
CA ALA A 207 -14.37 11.16 -16.63
C ALA A 207 -14.23 11.75 -18.04
N TYR A 208 -14.90 11.15 -19.02
CA TYR A 208 -14.70 11.45 -20.43
C TYR A 208 -16.03 11.53 -21.20
N PHE A 209 -16.06 12.39 -22.21
CA PHE A 209 -17.07 12.43 -23.26
C PHE A 209 -16.49 11.80 -24.52
N VAL A 210 -17.05 10.69 -24.99
CA VAL A 210 -16.56 9.99 -26.18
C VAL A 210 -17.53 10.17 -27.34
N LEU A 211 -17.04 10.67 -28.46
CA LEU A 211 -17.83 10.82 -29.69
C LEU A 211 -17.44 9.75 -30.69
N LEU A 212 -18.42 9.05 -31.23
CA LEU A 212 -18.27 8.08 -32.32
C LEU A 212 -19.07 8.55 -33.53
N SER A 213 -18.54 8.40 -34.74
CA SER A 213 -19.19 8.88 -35.97
C SER A 213 -19.58 7.74 -36.91
N GLU A 214 -20.79 7.81 -37.48
CA GLU A 214 -21.25 6.92 -38.54
C GLU A 214 -20.69 7.30 -39.92
N ASN A 215 -20.23 8.55 -40.12
CA ASN A 215 -19.63 9.06 -41.37
C ASN A 215 -18.27 9.75 -41.13
N PRO A 216 -17.24 8.99 -40.73
CA PRO A 216 -15.90 9.52 -40.43
C PRO A 216 -15.23 10.08 -41.70
N LYS A 217 -15.00 11.40 -41.75
CA LYS A 217 -14.12 12.04 -42.75
C LYS A 217 -12.67 11.98 -42.22
N SER A 218 -11.73 11.55 -43.07
CA SER A 218 -10.29 11.40 -42.74
C SER A 218 -9.69 12.69 -42.16
N SER A 219 -8.61 12.70 -41.38
CA SER A 219 -7.41 11.85 -41.34
C SER A 219 -6.62 12.15 -40.07
N ASP A 220 -6.15 11.14 -39.34
CA ASP A 220 -4.77 11.05 -38.87
C ASP A 220 -4.54 9.70 -38.18
N THR A 221 -3.66 8.88 -38.77
CA THR A 221 -3.07 7.71 -38.10
C THR A 221 -2.07 8.20 -37.07
N SER A 222 -2.56 8.68 -35.92
CA SER A 222 -1.71 8.79 -34.74
C SER A 222 -1.56 7.41 -34.12
N ILE A 223 -0.33 7.03 -33.78
CA ILE A 223 -0.06 5.92 -32.86
C ILE A 223 -0.57 6.41 -31.51
N ALA A 224 -1.84 6.20 -31.23
CA ALA A 224 -2.42 6.62 -29.96
C ALA A 224 -1.89 5.71 -28.85
N THR A 225 -1.20 6.30 -27.89
CA THR A 225 -0.72 5.65 -26.66
C THR A 225 -1.82 5.48 -25.61
N HIS A 226 -3.09 5.66 -26.00
CA HIS A 226 -4.23 5.78 -25.09
C HIS A 226 -5.09 4.50 -25.09
N PRO A 227 -5.55 3.97 -23.93
CA PRO A 227 -6.48 2.83 -23.90
C PRO A 227 -7.92 3.19 -24.31
N LEU A 228 -8.42 4.39 -23.98
CA LEU A 228 -9.66 4.97 -24.53
C LEU A 228 -9.49 5.36 -26.02
N LEU A 229 -9.37 4.38 -26.92
CA LEU A 229 -9.37 4.66 -28.35
C LEU A 229 -10.79 4.89 -28.83
N ALA A 230 -11.06 6.07 -29.39
CA ALA A 230 -12.04 6.24 -30.46
C ALA A 230 -11.25 6.42 -31.77
N SER A 231 -11.48 5.56 -32.76
CA SER A 231 -10.82 5.68 -34.07
C SER A 231 -11.80 6.11 -35.15
N SER A 232 -11.57 7.26 -35.80
CA SER A 232 -12.40 7.79 -36.88
C SER A 232 -11.81 7.39 -38.23
N SER A 233 -11.87 6.09 -38.52
CA SER A 233 -11.49 5.58 -39.84
C SER A 233 -12.67 5.70 -40.81
N LYS A 234 -12.46 5.90 -42.12
CA LYS A 234 -13.53 6.02 -43.14
C LYS A 234 -14.62 4.94 -43.12
N ASP A 235 -14.36 3.79 -42.48
CA ASP A 235 -15.23 2.61 -42.50
C ASP A 235 -15.88 2.27 -41.14
N ALA A 236 -15.37 2.78 -40.00
CA ALA A 236 -15.93 2.52 -38.67
C ALA A 236 -15.36 3.40 -37.55
N SER A 237 -16.19 3.63 -36.51
CA SER A 237 -15.84 4.33 -35.26
C SER A 237 -16.05 3.42 -34.06
N LEU A 238 -14.93 3.04 -33.42
CA LEU A 238 -14.83 2.01 -32.38
C LEU A 238 -14.34 2.63 -31.07
N PHE A 239 -14.98 2.28 -29.94
CA PHE A 239 -14.53 2.58 -28.59
C PHE A 239 -14.05 1.31 -27.87
N ILE A 240 -12.85 1.35 -27.29
CA ILE A 240 -12.34 0.30 -26.39
C ILE A 240 -12.72 0.69 -24.96
N GLU A 241 -13.72 0.02 -24.41
CA GLU A 241 -14.24 0.28 -23.06
C GLU A 241 -13.34 -0.34 -21.98
N GLU A 242 -12.96 -1.61 -22.18
CA GLU A 242 -12.05 -2.35 -21.32
C GLU A 242 -11.01 -3.08 -22.18
N SER A 243 -9.80 -3.19 -21.64
CA SER A 243 -8.73 -4.01 -22.21
C SER A 243 -8.05 -4.81 -21.10
N SER A 244 -7.97 -6.12 -21.29
CA SER A 244 -7.23 -7.05 -20.43
C SER A 244 -6.23 -7.82 -21.28
N LEU A 245 -5.02 -7.95 -20.75
CA LEU A 245 -3.93 -8.72 -21.32
C LEU A 245 -3.49 -9.71 -20.25
N GLU A 246 -3.51 -11.00 -20.57
CA GLU A 246 -3.01 -12.04 -19.68
C GLU A 246 -1.89 -12.81 -20.38
N ILE A 247 -0.79 -13.04 -19.66
CA ILE A 247 0.34 -13.84 -20.12
C ILE A 247 0.48 -15.04 -19.18
N ALA A 248 0.32 -16.24 -19.73
CA ALA A 248 0.37 -17.50 -18.98
C ALA A 248 1.11 -18.58 -19.76
N LYS A 249 1.49 -19.68 -19.10
CA LYS A 249 1.97 -20.89 -19.80
C LYS A 249 0.82 -21.63 -20.46
N VAL A 250 1.08 -22.30 -21.58
CA VAL A 250 0.11 -23.22 -22.20
C VAL A 250 -0.31 -24.27 -21.17
N GLY A 251 -1.62 -24.32 -20.89
CA GLY A 251 -2.21 -25.25 -19.91
C GLY A 251 -2.11 -24.82 -18.44
N GLN A 252 -1.60 -23.61 -18.15
CA GLN A 252 -1.57 -23.08 -16.79
C GLN A 252 -2.98 -22.87 -16.23
N THR A 253 -3.13 -23.20 -14.96
CA THR A 253 -4.28 -22.86 -14.12
C THR A 253 -3.80 -22.18 -12.84
N PRO A 254 -4.68 -21.48 -12.10
CA PRO A 254 -4.32 -20.84 -10.83
C PRO A 254 -3.93 -21.82 -9.72
N ILE A 255 -4.32 -23.09 -9.84
CA ILE A 255 -4.32 -24.08 -8.74
C ILE A 255 -3.18 -25.10 -8.80
N ALA A 256 -2.42 -25.14 -9.90
CA ALA A 256 -1.37 -26.13 -10.13
C ALA A 256 -0.07 -25.47 -10.60
N PRO A 257 1.11 -25.98 -10.19
CA PRO A 257 2.39 -25.49 -10.71
C PRO A 257 2.43 -25.58 -12.25
N PRO A 258 2.77 -24.47 -12.95
CA PRO A 258 2.80 -24.45 -14.40
C PRO A 258 3.96 -25.29 -14.96
N ASN A 259 3.76 -25.85 -16.16
CA ASN A 259 4.87 -26.44 -16.90
C ASN A 259 5.81 -25.34 -17.41
N GLU A 260 6.92 -25.13 -16.71
CA GLU A 260 7.86 -24.05 -17.03
C GLU A 260 8.56 -24.16 -18.39
N SER A 261 8.55 -25.35 -18.99
CA SER A 261 9.07 -25.58 -20.32
C SER A 261 8.08 -25.27 -21.44
N ALA A 262 6.79 -25.14 -21.12
CA ALA A 262 5.74 -24.84 -22.10
C ALA A 262 5.89 -23.45 -22.70
N ASP A 263 5.33 -23.28 -23.89
CA ASP A 263 5.25 -21.99 -24.56
C ASP A 263 4.32 -21.01 -23.80
N TRP A 264 4.42 -19.73 -24.16
CA TRP A 264 3.60 -18.67 -23.57
C TRP A 264 2.36 -18.44 -24.40
N VAL A 265 1.22 -18.26 -23.74
CA VAL A 265 -0.02 -17.76 -24.33
C VAL A 265 -0.15 -16.30 -23.98
N VAL A 266 -0.34 -15.45 -24.99
CA VAL A 266 -0.70 -14.05 -24.84
C VAL A 266 -2.19 -13.93 -25.17
N ASN A 267 -3.00 -13.81 -24.13
CA ASN A 267 -4.46 -13.73 -24.20
C ASN A 267 -4.91 -12.27 -24.10
N ILE A 268 -5.78 -11.84 -25.01
CA ILE A 268 -6.30 -10.48 -25.10
C ILE A 268 -7.81 -10.54 -25.03
N THR A 269 -8.37 -9.82 -24.05
CA THR A 269 -9.80 -9.65 -23.88
C THR A 269 -10.14 -8.17 -23.99
N LEU A 270 -11.09 -7.81 -24.86
CA LEU A 270 -11.53 -6.44 -25.10
C LEU A 270 -13.05 -6.33 -24.98
N LEU A 271 -13.53 -5.23 -24.41
CA LEU A 271 -14.93 -4.80 -24.53
C LEU A 271 -14.99 -3.65 -25.53
N LEU A 272 -15.72 -3.86 -26.62
CA LEU A 272 -15.75 -2.96 -27.76
C LEU A 272 -17.16 -2.42 -28.01
N ARG A 273 -17.28 -1.10 -28.20
CA ARG A 273 -18.51 -0.46 -28.71
C ARG A 273 -18.25 0.11 -30.09
N SER A 274 -19.23 0.10 -30.97
CA SER A 274 -19.05 0.61 -32.34
C SER A 274 -20.28 1.36 -32.82
N ALA A 275 -20.09 2.53 -33.43
CA ALA A 275 -21.19 3.28 -34.05
C ALA A 275 -21.66 2.65 -35.37
N THR A 276 -20.82 1.84 -36.02
CA THR A 276 -21.15 1.14 -37.27
C THR A 276 -20.88 -0.35 -37.16
N ALA A 277 -21.55 -1.15 -37.99
CA ALA A 277 -21.33 -2.60 -38.00
C ALA A 277 -20.01 -2.92 -38.72
N VAL A 278 -19.19 -3.77 -38.11
CA VAL A 278 -17.89 -4.20 -38.66
C VAL A 278 -17.94 -5.68 -38.99
N LYS A 279 -17.62 -6.03 -40.24
CA LYS A 279 -17.69 -7.40 -40.76
C LYS A 279 -16.32 -8.03 -40.90
N SER A 280 -16.17 -9.24 -40.38
CA SER A 280 -14.93 -10.01 -40.40
C SER A 280 -13.67 -9.28 -39.87
N PRO A 281 -13.77 -8.52 -38.75
CA PRO A 281 -12.62 -7.87 -38.15
C PRO A 281 -11.58 -8.90 -37.66
N PHE A 282 -10.36 -8.45 -37.44
CA PHE A 282 -9.31 -9.29 -36.90
C PHE A 282 -8.30 -8.49 -36.10
N ILE A 283 -7.58 -9.17 -35.20
CA ILE A 283 -6.52 -8.60 -34.40
C ILE A 283 -5.17 -9.09 -34.91
N THR A 284 -4.16 -8.21 -34.86
CA THR A 284 -2.75 -8.59 -34.91
C THR A 284 -2.04 -8.03 -33.70
N VAL A 285 -1.12 -8.80 -33.12
CA VAL A 285 -0.34 -8.41 -31.96
C VAL A 285 1.13 -8.37 -32.37
N SER A 286 1.86 -7.35 -31.93
CA SER A 286 3.30 -7.27 -32.14
C SER A 286 4.03 -6.97 -30.83
N ILE A 287 5.21 -7.60 -30.68
CA ILE A 287 6.15 -7.36 -29.58
C ILE A 287 7.49 -7.01 -30.24
N PRO A 288 7.74 -5.73 -30.57
CA PRO A 288 8.89 -5.31 -31.36
C PRO A 288 10.23 -5.77 -30.79
N GLU A 289 10.39 -5.71 -29.47
CA GLU A 289 11.62 -6.09 -28.76
C GLU A 289 11.95 -7.59 -28.89
N LEU A 290 10.94 -8.42 -29.15
CA LEU A 290 11.10 -9.86 -29.41
C LEU A 290 11.07 -10.20 -30.90
N ARG A 291 10.84 -9.22 -31.77
CA ARG A 291 10.59 -9.42 -33.22
C ARG A 291 9.47 -10.42 -33.48
N VAL A 292 8.43 -10.39 -32.65
CA VAL A 292 7.26 -11.24 -32.76
C VAL A 292 6.11 -10.44 -33.36
N GLN A 293 5.43 -11.05 -34.32
CA GLN A 293 4.15 -10.59 -34.84
C GLN A 293 3.21 -11.80 -34.95
N SER A 294 2.01 -11.70 -34.42
CA SER A 294 1.01 -12.76 -34.52
C SER A 294 0.52 -12.91 -35.96
N GLN A 295 0.01 -14.10 -36.29
CA GLN A 295 -0.89 -14.26 -37.42
C GLN A 295 -2.14 -13.37 -37.27
N ARG A 296 -2.92 -13.28 -38.35
CA ARG A 296 -4.27 -12.71 -38.30
C ARG A 296 -5.13 -13.54 -37.34
N LEU A 297 -5.65 -12.89 -36.29
CA LEU A 297 -6.53 -13.49 -35.30
C LEU A 297 -7.98 -13.03 -35.55
N PRO A 298 -8.83 -13.82 -36.23
CA PRO A 298 -10.21 -13.42 -36.51
C PRO A 298 -11.00 -13.23 -35.21
N ILE A 299 -11.83 -12.19 -35.15
CA ILE A 299 -12.76 -11.96 -34.04
C ILE A 299 -14.20 -11.91 -34.58
N LYS A 300 -15.19 -11.99 -33.68
CA LYS A 300 -16.60 -11.94 -34.06
C LYS A 300 -16.94 -10.59 -34.72
N ASP A 301 -17.93 -10.60 -35.60
CA ASP A 301 -18.49 -9.37 -36.17
C ASP A 301 -18.91 -8.41 -35.06
N LEU A 302 -18.65 -7.12 -35.24
CA LEU A 302 -19.08 -6.09 -34.29
C LEU A 302 -20.42 -5.51 -34.76
N PRO A 303 -21.46 -5.53 -33.92
CA PRO A 303 -22.71 -4.83 -34.23
C PRO A 303 -22.53 -3.31 -34.16
N ALA A 304 -23.42 -2.57 -34.84
CA ALA A 304 -23.57 -1.13 -34.63
C ALA A 304 -24.30 -0.89 -33.30
N SER A 305 -23.58 -1.02 -32.18
CA SER A 305 -24.12 -0.87 -30.83
C SER A 305 -23.17 -0.02 -29.97
N THR A 306 -23.74 1.03 -29.40
CA THR A 306 -23.11 1.92 -28.43
C THR A 306 -23.72 1.81 -27.04
N THR A 307 -24.84 1.10 -26.88
CA THR A 307 -25.52 0.83 -25.59
C THR A 307 -24.99 -0.41 -24.89
N GLU A 308 -24.65 -1.46 -25.65
CA GLU A 308 -24.07 -2.70 -25.12
C GLU A 308 -22.70 -2.97 -25.76
N PRO A 309 -21.66 -3.30 -24.97
CA PRO A 309 -20.35 -3.64 -25.50
C PRO A 309 -20.32 -5.08 -26.02
N THR A 310 -19.44 -5.33 -26.99
CA THR A 310 -19.14 -6.66 -27.50
C THR A 310 -17.86 -7.18 -26.86
N LEU A 311 -17.97 -8.27 -26.11
CA LEU A 311 -16.81 -9.00 -25.58
C LEU A 311 -16.09 -9.74 -26.70
N VAL A 312 -14.80 -9.45 -26.85
CA VAL A 312 -13.90 -10.11 -27.79
C VAL A 312 -12.75 -10.74 -27.02
N ASN A 313 -12.50 -12.01 -27.28
CA ASN A 313 -11.34 -12.72 -26.75
C ASN A 313 -10.54 -13.35 -27.89
N THR A 314 -9.21 -13.20 -27.83
CA THR A 314 -8.31 -13.86 -28.76
C THR A 314 -6.95 -14.13 -28.10
N HIS A 315 -6.20 -15.09 -28.61
CA HIS A 315 -4.88 -15.41 -28.09
C HIS A 315 -3.95 -15.88 -29.20
N PHE A 316 -2.65 -15.83 -28.92
CA PHE A 316 -1.63 -16.50 -29.73
C PHE A 316 -0.49 -16.98 -28.84
N THR A 317 0.30 -17.91 -29.37
CA THR A 317 1.38 -18.58 -28.64
C THR A 317 2.75 -18.06 -29.07
N ILE A 318 3.66 -17.89 -28.12
CA ILE A 318 5.05 -17.50 -28.34
C ILE A 318 5.98 -18.58 -27.74
N PRO A 319 7.02 -19.01 -28.46
CA PRO A 319 8.01 -19.95 -27.94
C PRO A 319 8.59 -19.55 -26.58
N ASN A 320 8.66 -20.50 -25.64
CA ASN A 320 9.13 -20.30 -24.25
C ASN A 320 10.44 -19.51 -24.13
N LYS A 321 11.40 -19.82 -25.01
CA LYS A 321 12.78 -19.31 -24.95
C LYS A 321 12.96 -17.87 -25.46
N LEU A 322 11.93 -17.30 -26.10
CA LEU A 322 12.05 -15.96 -26.70
C LEU A 322 12.09 -14.84 -25.64
N PRO A 323 11.13 -14.73 -24.72
CA PRO A 323 11.15 -13.66 -23.72
C PRO A 323 12.15 -13.97 -22.59
N GLN A 324 12.94 -12.97 -22.20
CA GLN A 324 13.50 -12.92 -20.84
C GLN A 324 12.35 -12.73 -19.85
N ARG A 325 12.38 -13.51 -18.76
CA ARG A 325 11.34 -13.49 -17.73
C ARG A 325 11.45 -12.27 -16.81
N TRP A 326 10.30 -11.81 -16.32
CA TRP A 326 10.21 -10.82 -15.26
C TRP A 326 10.47 -11.49 -13.89
N PHE A 327 11.21 -10.79 -13.03
CA PHE A 327 11.48 -11.17 -11.64
C PHE A 327 11.36 -9.94 -10.73
N PRO A 328 11.04 -10.14 -9.43
CA PRO A 328 11.23 -9.10 -8.43
C PRO A 328 12.68 -8.60 -8.39
N HIS A 329 12.89 -7.35 -8.00
CA HIS A 329 14.19 -6.67 -8.12
C HIS A 329 15.32 -7.36 -7.36
N ASN A 330 15.00 -8.05 -6.27
CA ASN A 330 15.98 -8.74 -5.45
C ASN A 330 16.23 -10.18 -5.90
N LEU A 331 15.52 -10.70 -6.91
CA LEU A 331 15.66 -12.05 -7.46
C LEU A 331 16.10 -12.06 -8.94
N GLY A 332 15.99 -10.93 -9.64
CA GLY A 332 16.39 -10.82 -11.04
C GLY A 332 16.07 -9.46 -11.64
N THR A 333 15.81 -9.44 -12.94
CA THR A 333 15.45 -8.21 -13.67
C THR A 333 13.93 -8.13 -13.85
N PRO A 334 13.28 -7.01 -13.51
CA PRO A 334 11.88 -6.76 -13.81
C PRO A 334 11.70 -6.44 -15.30
N LYS A 335 11.92 -7.43 -16.18
CA LYS A 335 11.90 -7.24 -17.63
C LYS A 335 10.47 -7.06 -18.15
N LEU A 336 10.22 -5.89 -18.74
CA LEU A 336 8.95 -5.55 -19.39
C LEU A 336 9.10 -5.44 -20.92
N TYR A 337 7.98 -5.58 -21.61
CA TYR A 337 7.82 -5.51 -23.06
C TYR A 337 6.59 -4.69 -23.44
N ASN A 338 6.71 -3.96 -24.54
CA ASN A 338 5.60 -3.24 -25.15
C ASN A 338 4.85 -4.14 -26.13
N ILE A 339 3.62 -4.48 -25.79
CA ILE A 339 2.74 -5.35 -26.58
C ILE A 339 1.74 -4.46 -27.30
N THR A 340 1.89 -4.35 -28.62
CA THR A 340 1.02 -3.51 -29.45
C THR A 340 -0.08 -4.35 -30.07
N THR A 341 -1.32 -4.04 -29.73
CA THR A 341 -2.53 -4.71 -30.23
C THR A 341 -3.16 -3.83 -31.29
N THR A 342 -3.33 -4.37 -32.50
CA THR A 342 -3.98 -3.69 -33.62
C THR A 342 -5.26 -4.42 -34.01
N ILE A 343 -6.39 -3.73 -33.94
CA ILE A 343 -7.72 -4.18 -34.38
C ILE A 343 -7.94 -3.67 -35.79
N HIS A 344 -8.01 -4.57 -36.77
CA HIS A 344 -8.28 -4.25 -38.17
C HIS A 344 -9.78 -4.34 -38.43
N LEU A 345 -10.38 -3.21 -38.83
CA LEU A 345 -11.83 -3.08 -39.08
C LEU A 345 -12.15 -3.25 -40.57
N SER A 346 -11.21 -2.90 -41.46
CA SER A 346 -11.30 -3.10 -42.90
C SER A 346 -9.91 -3.31 -43.51
N LYS A 347 -9.79 -3.32 -44.84
CA LYS A 347 -8.47 -3.35 -45.51
C LYS A 347 -7.67 -2.06 -45.30
N THR A 348 -8.35 -0.95 -44.99
CA THR A 348 -7.78 0.39 -44.93
C THR A 348 -7.97 1.06 -43.55
N SER A 349 -8.61 0.37 -42.62
CA SER A 349 -8.93 0.88 -41.28
C SER A 349 -8.43 -0.06 -40.18
N SER A 350 -7.74 0.53 -39.20
CA SER A 350 -7.28 -0.17 -38.00
C SER A 350 -7.11 0.76 -36.81
N VAL A 351 -7.22 0.20 -35.62
CA VAL A 351 -7.08 0.85 -34.32
C VAL A 351 -5.93 0.18 -33.57
N SER A 352 -4.97 0.91 -33.02
CA SER A 352 -3.85 0.31 -32.29
C SER A 352 -3.60 0.97 -30.94
N PHE A 353 -3.39 0.16 -29.89
CA PHE A 353 -2.93 0.60 -28.58
C PHE A 353 -1.76 -0.28 -28.12
N GLN A 354 -1.03 0.20 -27.12
CA GLN A 354 0.10 -0.49 -26.51
C GLN A 354 -0.17 -0.78 -25.04
N THR A 355 0.11 -2.02 -24.64
CA THR A 355 0.09 -2.47 -23.25
C THR A 355 1.48 -2.91 -22.86
N ARG A 356 2.02 -2.37 -21.76
CA ARG A 356 3.30 -2.80 -21.20
C ARG A 356 3.06 -3.93 -20.19
N SER A 357 3.80 -5.03 -20.32
CA SER A 357 3.66 -6.20 -19.43
C SER A 357 4.95 -7.04 -19.39
N GLY A 358 4.98 -8.09 -18.58
CA GLY A 358 6.13 -8.98 -18.38
C GLY A 358 5.76 -10.46 -18.46
N PHE A 359 6.71 -11.30 -18.87
CA PHE A 359 6.53 -12.75 -18.93
C PHE A 359 6.99 -13.38 -17.62
N ARG A 360 6.07 -13.90 -16.82
CA ARG A 360 6.36 -14.60 -15.56
C ARG A 360 5.29 -15.63 -15.25
N THR A 361 5.64 -16.60 -14.42
CA THR A 361 4.67 -17.41 -13.66
C THR A 361 4.79 -17.03 -12.19
N ILE A 362 3.65 -16.86 -11.51
CA ILE A 362 3.55 -16.74 -10.05
C ILE A 362 2.54 -17.79 -9.60
N THR A 363 2.84 -18.50 -8.51
CA THR A 363 1.97 -19.54 -7.96
C THR A 363 1.98 -19.45 -6.44
N LEU A 364 0.80 -19.52 -5.83
CA LEU A 364 0.66 -19.76 -4.39
C LEU A 364 0.55 -21.27 -4.17
N VAL A 365 1.56 -21.88 -3.55
CA VAL A 365 1.61 -23.32 -3.31
C VAL A 365 0.92 -23.65 -1.99
N GLN A 366 -0.18 -24.40 -2.08
CA GLN A 366 -1.03 -24.80 -0.95
C GLN A 366 -1.13 -26.33 -0.77
N SER A 367 -0.31 -27.10 -1.49
CA SER A 367 -0.34 -28.56 -1.44
C SER A 367 0.29 -29.12 -0.15
N PRO A 368 -0.11 -30.31 0.31
CA PRO A 368 0.55 -31.00 1.41
C PRO A 368 2.05 -31.19 1.20
N TYR A 369 2.83 -31.17 2.26
CA TYR A 369 4.23 -31.61 2.21
C TYR A 369 4.32 -33.12 1.95
N SER A 370 5.30 -33.54 1.16
CA SER A 370 5.55 -34.96 0.91
C SER A 370 6.11 -35.67 2.14
N SER A 371 5.91 -37.00 2.26
CA SER A 371 6.48 -37.79 3.36
C SER A 371 8.01 -37.70 3.43
N ALA A 372 8.67 -37.46 2.30
CA ALA A 372 10.12 -37.26 2.22
C ALA A 372 10.56 -35.90 2.79
N GLU A 373 9.77 -34.84 2.61
CA GLU A 373 9.99 -33.53 3.24
C GLU A 373 9.78 -33.59 4.75
N VAL A 374 8.71 -34.25 5.18
CA VAL A 374 8.43 -34.43 6.61
C VAL A 374 9.55 -35.23 7.29
N SER A 375 10.04 -36.29 6.65
CA SER A 375 11.16 -37.09 7.16
C SER A 375 12.49 -36.31 7.25
N ARG A 376 12.62 -35.20 6.50
CA ARG A 376 13.79 -34.30 6.58
C ARG A 376 13.67 -33.22 7.64
N GLY A 377 12.55 -33.18 8.37
CA GLY A 377 12.35 -32.28 9.51
C GLY A 377 11.32 -31.16 9.29
N ILE A 378 10.64 -31.12 8.15
CA ILE A 378 9.50 -30.21 7.94
C ILE A 378 8.29 -30.74 8.73
N THR A 379 7.63 -29.88 9.50
CA THR A 379 6.39 -30.22 10.20
C THR A 379 5.30 -30.52 9.17
N ALA A 380 4.54 -31.59 9.37
CA ALA A 380 3.46 -32.00 8.46
C ALA A 380 2.34 -30.93 8.35
N GLY A 381 1.46 -31.12 7.37
CA GLY A 381 0.43 -30.17 6.95
C GLY A 381 0.70 -29.62 5.54
N ASP A 382 0.15 -28.46 5.25
CA ASP A 382 0.20 -27.86 3.91
C ASP A 382 1.27 -26.79 3.79
N GLN A 383 1.76 -26.64 2.57
CA GLN A 383 2.57 -25.51 2.15
C GLN A 383 1.74 -24.23 2.14
N TRP A 384 2.40 -23.09 2.31
CA TRP A 384 1.82 -21.78 2.02
C TRP A 384 2.94 -20.80 1.69
N HIS A 385 3.24 -20.65 0.41
CA HIS A 385 4.28 -19.74 -0.06
C HIS A 385 4.15 -19.44 -1.56
N PHE A 386 4.88 -18.43 -2.03
CA PHE A 386 4.90 -18.06 -3.44
C PHE A 386 6.10 -18.66 -4.17
N GLU A 387 5.86 -19.08 -5.42
CA GLU A 387 6.90 -19.43 -6.38
C GLU A 387 6.89 -18.47 -7.56
N ILE A 388 8.04 -17.88 -7.88
CA ILE A 388 8.23 -17.08 -9.10
C ILE A 388 9.02 -17.90 -10.11
N ASN A 389 8.47 -18.10 -11.31
CA ASN A 389 9.15 -18.85 -12.38
C ASN A 389 9.55 -20.28 -11.96
N GLY A 390 8.69 -20.94 -11.16
CA GLY A 390 8.87 -22.30 -10.66
C GLY A 390 9.88 -22.44 -9.51
N ARG A 391 10.13 -21.34 -8.77
CA ARG A 391 11.07 -21.32 -7.65
C ARG A 391 10.50 -20.59 -6.45
N ALA A 392 10.44 -21.27 -5.31
CA ALA A 392 10.12 -20.66 -4.02
C ALA A 392 11.08 -19.51 -3.68
N PHE A 393 10.57 -18.47 -3.05
CA PHE A 393 11.36 -17.35 -2.55
C PHE A 393 10.77 -16.83 -1.23
N TYR A 394 11.59 -16.15 -0.44
CA TYR A 394 11.11 -15.49 0.77
C TYR A 394 10.41 -14.17 0.41
N SER A 395 9.16 -14.02 0.82
CA SER A 395 8.40 -12.78 0.64
C SER A 395 8.71 -11.82 1.79
N SER A 396 9.38 -10.72 1.47
CA SER A 396 9.81 -9.70 2.44
C SER A 396 9.06 -8.42 2.15
N GLY A 397 8.31 -7.89 3.11
CA GLY A 397 7.42 -6.80 2.77
C GLY A 397 6.66 -6.13 3.89
N THR A 398 5.67 -5.36 3.46
CA THR A 398 4.75 -4.59 4.29
C THR A 398 3.35 -4.60 3.67
N ASN A 399 2.37 -4.18 4.46
CA ASN A 399 1.01 -3.90 4.02
C ASN A 399 0.89 -2.45 3.59
N ILE A 400 0.24 -2.18 2.46
CA ILE A 400 -0.01 -0.84 1.95
C ILE A 400 -1.49 -0.48 2.08
N ILE A 401 -1.74 0.72 2.59
CA ILE A 401 -3.08 1.29 2.81
C ILE A 401 -3.29 2.50 1.87
N PRO A 402 -4.50 3.08 1.76
CA PRO A 402 -4.71 4.31 1.00
C PRO A 402 -3.73 5.43 1.40
N PHE A 403 -3.28 6.22 0.42
CA PHE A 403 -2.24 7.23 0.62
C PHE A 403 -2.76 8.56 1.17
N ASP A 404 -4.05 8.83 1.00
CA ASP A 404 -4.74 10.04 1.45
C ASP A 404 -6.23 9.70 1.54
N PRO A 405 -7.00 10.26 2.49
CA PRO A 405 -8.45 9.98 2.54
C PRO A 405 -9.18 10.56 1.31
N PHE A 406 -8.58 11.50 0.59
CA PHE A 406 -9.13 12.10 -0.61
C PHE A 406 -8.38 11.63 -1.87
N TYR A 407 -8.79 10.48 -2.41
CA TYR A 407 -8.19 9.84 -3.58
C TYR A 407 -7.92 10.75 -4.77
N ALA A 408 -8.78 11.75 -5.00
CA ALA A 408 -8.64 12.67 -6.14
C ALA A 408 -7.42 13.61 -6.06
N ARG A 409 -6.74 13.72 -4.89
CA ARG A 409 -5.52 14.51 -4.73
C ARG A 409 -4.24 13.68 -4.54
N ILE A 410 -4.31 12.36 -4.65
CA ILE A 410 -3.12 11.49 -4.59
C ILE A 410 -2.21 11.79 -5.78
N ASP A 411 -0.91 12.01 -5.53
CA ASP A 411 0.10 12.28 -6.58
C ASP A 411 0.91 11.02 -6.90
N SER A 412 1.01 10.66 -8.20
CA SER A 412 1.87 9.58 -8.71
C SER A 412 3.31 9.66 -8.17
N LYS A 413 3.85 10.86 -7.94
CA LYS A 413 5.22 11.02 -7.41
C LYS A 413 5.33 10.58 -5.95
N GLN A 414 4.30 10.84 -5.15
CA GLN A 414 4.25 10.39 -3.75
C GLN A 414 4.14 8.88 -3.70
N VAL A 415 3.23 8.29 -4.49
CA VAL A 415 3.07 6.84 -4.60
C VAL A 415 4.37 6.18 -5.02
N ARG A 416 5.02 6.69 -6.08
CA ARG A 416 6.30 6.17 -6.55
C ARG A 416 7.39 6.25 -5.47
N TRP A 417 7.45 7.33 -4.68
CA TRP A 417 8.39 7.44 -3.58
C TRP A 417 8.17 6.39 -2.49
N ILE A 418 6.92 6.09 -2.13
CA ILE A 418 6.59 5.02 -1.18
C ILE A 418 7.07 3.65 -1.72
N LEU A 419 6.81 3.37 -3.00
CA LEU A 419 7.23 2.11 -3.63
C LEU A 419 8.77 2.01 -3.74
N GLU A 420 9.44 3.08 -4.15
CA GLU A 420 10.91 3.15 -4.18
C GLU A 420 11.49 2.96 -2.77
N SER A 421 10.82 3.48 -1.74
CA SER A 421 11.23 3.31 -0.35
C SER A 421 11.14 1.87 0.12
N ALA A 422 10.13 1.11 -0.33
CA ALA A 422 10.03 -0.33 -0.07
C ALA A 422 11.17 -1.12 -0.75
N VAL A 423 11.49 -0.79 -2.01
CA VAL A 423 12.65 -1.38 -2.72
C VAL A 423 13.96 -1.08 -1.98
N LEU A 424 14.15 0.17 -1.54
CA LEU A 424 15.34 0.60 -0.82
C LEU A 424 15.49 -0.12 0.54
N SER A 425 14.39 -0.46 1.20
CA SER A 425 14.42 -1.28 2.43
C SER A 425 14.42 -2.79 2.19
N GLY A 426 14.69 -3.24 0.96
CA GLY A 426 14.92 -4.65 0.62
C GLY A 426 13.65 -5.47 0.39
N GLN A 427 12.47 -4.85 0.46
CA GLN A 427 11.18 -5.52 0.29
C GLN A 427 10.95 -5.93 -1.16
N ASN A 428 10.30 -7.07 -1.38
CA ASN A 428 9.96 -7.58 -2.72
C ASN A 428 8.47 -7.83 -2.93
N MET A 429 7.65 -7.70 -1.88
CA MET A 429 6.20 -7.85 -1.93
C MET A 429 5.52 -6.80 -1.06
N LEU A 430 4.43 -6.25 -1.57
CA LEU A 430 3.49 -5.42 -0.83
C LEU A 430 2.12 -6.09 -0.83
N ARG A 431 1.43 -6.08 0.30
CA ARG A 431 0.02 -6.49 0.37
C ARG A 431 -0.88 -5.26 0.28
N VAL A 432 -1.65 -5.17 -0.80
CA VAL A 432 -2.66 -4.14 -1.06
C VAL A 432 -3.91 -4.48 -0.28
N TRP A 433 -4.03 -3.88 0.91
CA TRP A 433 -5.01 -4.25 1.92
C TRP A 433 -6.48 -3.99 1.50
N GLY A 434 -7.36 -4.96 1.81
CA GLY A 434 -8.74 -5.03 1.33
C GLY A 434 -9.75 -4.09 1.96
N GLY A 435 -9.42 -3.30 2.98
CA GLY A 435 -10.33 -2.24 3.45
C GLY A 435 -10.08 -0.89 2.79
N GLY A 436 -9.10 -0.81 1.90
CA GLY A 436 -8.76 0.38 1.12
C GLY A 436 -9.50 0.41 -0.21
N ILE A 437 -8.74 0.62 -1.30
CA ILE A 437 -9.26 0.69 -2.67
C ILE A 437 -8.46 -0.22 -3.60
N TYR A 438 -9.09 -0.68 -4.68
CA TYR A 438 -8.36 -1.24 -5.83
C TYR A 438 -7.36 -0.21 -6.35
N GLN A 439 -6.07 -0.48 -6.14
CA GLN A 439 -5.02 0.41 -6.58
C GLN A 439 -5.05 0.53 -8.12
N PRO A 440 -4.80 1.72 -8.66
CA PRO A 440 -4.93 1.94 -10.07
C PRO A 440 -3.82 1.27 -10.87
N SER A 441 -4.22 0.81 -12.03
CA SER A 441 -3.33 0.27 -13.02
C SER A 441 -2.40 1.34 -13.61
N ASP A 442 -2.94 2.53 -13.84
CA ASP A 442 -2.28 3.68 -14.44
C ASP A 442 -3.01 4.99 -14.11
N GLU A 443 -2.34 6.11 -14.35
CA GLU A 443 -2.85 7.46 -14.06
C GLU A 443 -4.10 7.83 -14.89
N LEU A 444 -4.22 7.30 -16.11
CA LEU A 444 -5.31 7.65 -17.03
C LEU A 444 -6.67 7.15 -16.56
N THR A 445 -6.69 5.96 -15.95
CA THR A 445 -7.89 5.29 -15.46
C THR A 445 -8.09 5.48 -13.95
N GLY A 446 -7.01 5.79 -13.24
CA GLY A 446 -6.97 5.80 -11.78
C GLY A 446 -6.72 7.15 -11.11
N GLY A 447 -6.19 8.14 -11.84
CA GLY A 447 -5.72 9.41 -11.30
C GLY A 447 -4.26 9.39 -10.81
N TYR A 448 -3.68 8.21 -10.55
CA TYR A 448 -2.26 8.02 -10.22
C TYR A 448 -1.76 6.64 -10.67
N ASP A 449 -0.44 6.42 -10.68
CA ASP A 449 0.18 5.15 -11.07
C ASP A 449 0.65 4.32 -9.86
N PHE A 450 0.13 3.09 -9.74
CA PHE A 450 0.55 2.12 -8.73
C PHE A 450 1.11 0.84 -9.36
N TYR A 451 0.29 0.06 -10.08
CA TYR A 451 0.76 -1.24 -10.59
C TYR A 451 1.82 -1.12 -11.68
N SER A 452 1.76 -0.08 -12.54
CA SER A 452 2.83 0.12 -13.53
C SER A 452 4.15 0.49 -12.84
N ALA A 453 4.10 1.28 -11.75
CA ALA A 453 5.26 1.53 -10.91
C ALA A 453 5.78 0.25 -10.22
N CYS A 454 4.91 -0.61 -9.69
CA CYS A 454 5.31 -1.91 -9.12
C CYS A 454 5.98 -2.82 -10.17
N ASP A 455 5.44 -2.89 -11.39
CA ASP A 455 6.00 -3.66 -12.49
C ASP A 455 7.41 -3.21 -12.87
N GLU A 456 7.63 -1.89 -12.91
CA GLU A 456 8.93 -1.28 -13.22
C GLU A 456 9.95 -1.50 -12.11
N LEU A 457 9.51 -1.35 -10.86
CA LEU A 457 10.35 -1.45 -9.68
C LEU A 457 10.63 -2.90 -9.30
N GLY A 458 9.92 -3.88 -9.86
CA GLY A 458 10.08 -5.27 -9.50
C GLY A 458 9.54 -5.58 -8.10
N LEU A 459 8.40 -4.98 -7.74
CA LEU A 459 7.66 -5.27 -6.52
C LEU A 459 6.45 -6.13 -6.84
N LEU A 460 6.26 -7.22 -6.10
CA LEU A 460 5.04 -7.99 -6.14
C LEU A 460 3.93 -7.28 -5.37
N ALA A 461 2.69 -7.40 -5.83
CA ALA A 461 1.50 -6.88 -5.19
C ALA A 461 0.55 -8.04 -4.91
N TRP A 462 0.42 -8.44 -3.65
CA TRP A 462 -0.71 -9.25 -3.19
C TRP A 462 -1.93 -8.33 -3.19
N SER A 463 -2.91 -8.61 -4.04
CA SER A 463 -4.10 -7.78 -4.20
C SER A 463 -5.28 -8.35 -3.43
N GLU A 464 -6.12 -7.50 -2.86
CA GLU A 464 -7.34 -7.93 -2.17
C GLU A 464 -8.58 -7.30 -2.80
N LEU A 465 -9.70 -8.02 -2.76
CA LEU A 465 -11.02 -7.48 -3.03
C LEU A 465 -11.46 -6.62 -1.84
N ILE A 466 -12.35 -5.64 -2.07
CA ILE A 466 -12.61 -4.60 -1.07
C ILE A 466 -13.65 -5.03 -0.03
N PHE A 467 -13.23 -5.96 0.82
CA PHE A 467 -13.97 -6.51 1.96
C PHE A 467 -12.99 -6.66 3.13
N SER A 468 -13.29 -6.08 4.28
CA SER A 468 -12.35 -6.07 5.41
C SER A 468 -13.02 -5.96 6.76
N ASP A 469 -12.54 -6.74 7.72
CA ASP A 469 -12.85 -6.70 9.17
C ASP A 469 -14.35 -6.60 9.48
N ALA A 470 -15.16 -7.28 8.67
CA ALA A 470 -16.62 -7.28 8.80
C ALA A 470 -17.19 -8.52 8.11
N LEU A 471 -18.35 -8.93 8.58
CA LEU A 471 -19.21 -9.87 7.86
C LEU A 471 -20.10 -9.07 6.91
N TYR A 472 -20.28 -9.59 5.70
CA TYR A 472 -21.04 -8.93 4.64
C TYR A 472 -22.29 -9.73 4.34
N PRO A 473 -23.47 -9.09 4.38
CA PRO A 473 -24.74 -9.76 4.16
C PRO A 473 -24.91 -10.16 2.71
N ILE A 474 -25.68 -11.22 2.46
CA ILE A 474 -26.05 -11.60 1.10
C ILE A 474 -27.40 -11.00 0.72
N ASN A 475 -27.37 -10.07 -0.22
CA ASN A 475 -28.59 -9.53 -0.82
C ASN A 475 -28.42 -9.30 -2.33
N ASP A 476 -29.53 -9.40 -3.07
CA ASP A 476 -29.49 -9.36 -4.54
C ASP A 476 -28.92 -8.04 -5.07
N PHE A 477 -29.19 -6.91 -4.41
CA PHE A 477 -28.73 -5.61 -4.89
C PHE A 477 -27.22 -5.41 -4.71
N LEU A 478 -26.63 -5.89 -3.60
CA LEU A 478 -25.18 -5.89 -3.39
C LEU A 478 -24.50 -6.84 -4.38
N LEU A 479 -24.99 -8.08 -4.53
CA LEU A 479 -24.40 -9.03 -5.46
C LEU A 479 -24.42 -8.51 -6.92
N GLN A 480 -25.52 -7.88 -7.34
CA GLN A 480 -25.64 -7.27 -8.68
C GLN A 480 -24.61 -6.17 -8.94
N THR A 481 -24.16 -5.45 -7.91
CA THR A 481 -23.14 -4.40 -8.07
C THR A 481 -21.72 -4.91 -7.80
N ILE A 482 -21.53 -5.93 -6.96
CA ILE A 482 -20.23 -6.56 -6.67
C ILE A 482 -19.70 -7.34 -7.88
N GLU A 483 -20.56 -8.06 -8.62
CA GLU A 483 -20.13 -8.84 -9.79
C GLU A 483 -19.34 -8.00 -10.81
N PRO A 484 -19.89 -6.88 -11.33
CA PRO A 484 -19.16 -6.07 -12.31
C PRO A 484 -17.98 -5.33 -11.67
N GLU A 485 -18.04 -4.99 -10.38
CA GLU A 485 -16.88 -4.44 -9.64
C GLU A 485 -15.68 -5.39 -9.71
N VAL A 486 -15.87 -6.64 -9.30
CA VAL A 486 -14.78 -7.62 -9.21
C VAL A 486 -14.25 -7.93 -10.60
N ARG A 487 -15.16 -8.21 -11.55
CA ARG A 487 -14.79 -8.55 -12.93
C ARG A 487 -13.97 -7.45 -13.60
N GLN A 488 -14.40 -6.20 -13.48
CA GLN A 488 -13.69 -5.06 -14.07
C GLN A 488 -12.29 -4.87 -13.46
N ASN A 489 -12.16 -5.00 -12.14
CA ASN A 489 -10.88 -4.79 -11.48
C ASN A 489 -9.88 -5.92 -11.75
N VAL A 490 -10.32 -7.19 -11.79
CA VAL A 490 -9.46 -8.32 -12.18
C VAL A 490 -8.94 -8.13 -13.60
N ARG A 491 -9.82 -7.80 -14.56
CA ARG A 491 -9.43 -7.50 -15.94
C ARG A 491 -8.42 -6.37 -16.06
N ARG A 492 -8.64 -5.27 -15.32
CA ARG A 492 -7.78 -4.09 -15.33
C ARG A 492 -6.37 -4.42 -14.83
N ILE A 493 -6.25 -5.32 -13.86
CA ILE A 493 -4.98 -5.64 -13.20
C ILE A 493 -4.22 -6.80 -13.88
N ASN A 494 -4.91 -7.69 -14.61
CA ASN A 494 -4.29 -8.88 -15.24
C ASN A 494 -3.06 -8.61 -16.12
N LYS A 495 -2.92 -7.39 -16.67
CA LYS A 495 -1.75 -7.00 -17.47
C LYS A 495 -0.46 -6.86 -16.65
N HIS A 496 -0.54 -6.77 -15.33
CA HIS A 496 0.59 -6.44 -14.47
C HIS A 496 1.30 -7.70 -13.95
N PRO A 497 2.56 -7.97 -14.35
CA PRO A 497 3.34 -9.07 -13.80
C PRO A 497 3.58 -8.95 -12.28
N SER A 498 3.49 -7.74 -11.71
CA SER A 498 3.57 -7.50 -10.27
C SER A 498 2.43 -8.14 -9.48
N ASN A 499 1.23 -8.28 -10.04
CA ASN A 499 0.12 -8.88 -9.30
C ASN A 499 0.45 -10.34 -8.94
N ALA A 500 0.42 -10.67 -7.65
CA ALA A 500 0.86 -11.96 -7.11
C ALA A 500 -0.30 -12.88 -6.77
N GLN A 501 -1.41 -12.33 -6.27
CA GLN A 501 -2.64 -13.05 -5.94
C GLN A 501 -3.83 -12.11 -5.79
N TRP A 502 -5.02 -12.70 -5.74
CA TRP A 502 -6.25 -12.08 -5.25
C TRP A 502 -6.69 -12.75 -3.94
N ALA A 503 -6.86 -11.99 -2.86
CA ALA A 503 -7.58 -12.46 -1.67
C ALA A 503 -8.99 -11.87 -1.63
N GLY A 504 -9.98 -12.66 -1.21
CA GLY A 504 -11.39 -12.26 -1.19
C GLY A 504 -11.71 -11.17 -0.16
N GLY A 505 -10.94 -11.07 0.92
CA GLY A 505 -11.07 -10.01 1.92
C GLY A 505 -10.04 -10.12 3.04
N ASN A 506 -10.11 -9.21 4.03
CA ASN A 506 -9.17 -9.10 5.14
C ASN A 506 -9.73 -9.64 6.46
N GLU A 507 -9.03 -10.59 7.10
CA GLU A 507 -9.27 -11.14 8.46
C GLU A 507 -10.63 -11.84 8.70
N ILE A 508 -11.46 -11.96 7.67
CA ILE A 508 -12.86 -12.39 7.77
C ILE A 508 -13.00 -13.87 8.19
N GLU A 509 -12.08 -14.77 7.80
CA GLU A 509 -12.15 -16.19 8.20
C GLU A 509 -12.13 -16.34 9.73
N GLY A 510 -11.24 -15.61 10.42
CA GLY A 510 -11.15 -15.65 11.88
C GLY A 510 -12.42 -15.11 12.55
N ILE A 511 -12.97 -14.01 12.01
CA ILE A 511 -14.20 -13.38 12.50
C ILE A 511 -15.38 -14.35 12.36
N VAL A 512 -15.57 -14.96 11.19
CA VAL A 512 -16.71 -15.83 10.95
C VAL A 512 -16.64 -17.13 11.76
N ILE A 513 -15.44 -17.66 12.00
CA ILE A 513 -15.23 -18.79 12.92
C ILE A 513 -15.67 -18.40 14.33
N SER A 514 -15.21 -17.27 14.83
CA SER A 514 -15.58 -16.79 16.17
C SER A 514 -17.09 -16.58 16.30
N VAL A 515 -17.72 -15.96 15.30
CA VAL A 515 -19.18 -15.74 15.27
C VAL A 515 -19.94 -17.06 15.21
N ASN A 516 -19.49 -18.02 14.39
CA ASN A 516 -20.09 -19.35 14.29
C ASN A 516 -20.07 -20.11 15.62
N ASP A 517 -18.99 -19.97 16.38
CA ASP A 517 -18.81 -20.67 17.67
C ASP A 517 -19.53 -19.97 18.83
N THR A 518 -19.72 -18.65 18.77
CA THR A 518 -20.23 -17.86 19.90
C THR A 518 -21.71 -17.50 19.81
N LEU A 519 -22.26 -17.34 18.60
CA LEU A 519 -23.67 -16.98 18.41
C LEU A 519 -24.54 -18.19 18.10
N ALA A 520 -25.76 -18.21 18.65
CA ALA A 520 -26.73 -19.30 18.41
C ALA A 520 -27.13 -19.46 16.93
N ASN A 521 -27.13 -18.35 16.16
CA ASN A 521 -27.35 -18.36 14.71
C ASN A 521 -26.04 -18.18 13.92
N GLY A 522 -24.88 -18.47 14.53
CA GLY A 522 -23.58 -18.20 13.93
C GLY A 522 -23.33 -18.92 12.59
N THR A 523 -23.91 -20.12 12.41
CA THR A 523 -23.81 -20.88 11.16
C THR A 523 -24.45 -20.18 9.96
N HIS A 524 -25.39 -19.26 10.18
CA HIS A 524 -25.93 -18.42 9.11
C HIS A 524 -24.82 -17.62 8.43
N TYR A 525 -24.04 -16.87 9.22
CA TYR A 525 -22.94 -16.05 8.75
C TYR A 525 -21.82 -16.87 8.11
N LEU A 526 -21.56 -18.08 8.63
CA LEU A 526 -20.61 -19.01 7.99
C LEU A 526 -21.07 -19.42 6.59
N ASN A 527 -22.36 -19.72 6.41
CA ASN A 527 -22.90 -20.08 5.09
C ASN A 527 -22.86 -18.89 4.11
N GLU A 528 -23.05 -17.67 4.60
CA GLU A 528 -22.91 -16.47 3.79
C GLU A 528 -21.45 -16.21 3.40
N PHE A 529 -20.51 -16.36 4.34
CA PHE A 529 -19.09 -16.30 4.04
C PHE A 529 -18.70 -17.30 2.94
N VAL A 530 -19.14 -18.56 3.04
CA VAL A 530 -18.88 -19.58 2.02
C VAL A 530 -19.50 -19.18 0.68
N THR A 531 -20.75 -18.71 0.68
CA THR A 531 -21.42 -18.29 -0.55
C THR A 531 -20.70 -17.12 -1.22
N LEU A 532 -20.32 -16.09 -0.47
CA LEU A 532 -19.68 -14.89 -1.01
C LEU A 532 -18.22 -15.14 -1.38
N PHE A 533 -17.38 -15.57 -0.44
CA PHE A 533 -15.93 -15.62 -0.59
C PHE A 533 -15.43 -16.91 -1.24
N GLN A 534 -16.04 -18.07 -0.96
CA GLN A 534 -15.60 -19.33 -1.55
C GLN A 534 -16.21 -19.58 -2.94
N ASN A 535 -17.46 -19.17 -3.16
CA ASN A 535 -18.17 -19.47 -4.40
C ASN A 535 -18.22 -18.23 -5.31
N PHE A 536 -18.95 -17.19 -4.92
CA PHE A 536 -19.25 -16.05 -5.80
C PHE A 536 -18.02 -15.28 -6.26
N LEU A 537 -17.18 -14.82 -5.33
CA LEU A 537 -15.97 -14.04 -5.64
C LEU A 537 -14.91 -14.89 -6.33
N HIS A 538 -14.71 -16.13 -5.85
CA HIS A 538 -13.80 -17.09 -6.47
C HIS A 538 -14.15 -17.34 -7.94
N ASP A 539 -15.43 -17.60 -8.25
CA ASP A 539 -15.86 -17.94 -9.60
C ASP A 539 -15.63 -16.76 -10.56
N ILE A 540 -15.94 -15.53 -10.13
CA ILE A 540 -15.69 -14.33 -10.94
C ILE A 540 -14.18 -14.16 -11.22
N VAL A 541 -13.32 -14.32 -10.19
CA VAL A 541 -11.86 -14.18 -10.36
C VAL A 541 -11.33 -15.27 -11.30
N SER A 542 -11.69 -16.53 -11.06
CA SER A 542 -11.23 -17.70 -11.82
C SER A 542 -11.72 -17.71 -13.27
N GLU A 543 -12.84 -17.05 -13.59
CA GLU A 543 -13.30 -16.83 -14.96
C GLU A 543 -12.41 -15.83 -15.73
N GLU A 544 -11.84 -14.84 -15.02
CA GLU A 544 -11.10 -13.73 -15.62
C GLU A 544 -9.58 -13.95 -15.64
N THR A 545 -9.03 -14.80 -14.77
CA THR A 545 -7.58 -15.04 -14.72
C THR A 545 -7.23 -16.51 -14.50
N ARG A 546 -6.19 -16.95 -15.20
CA ARG A 546 -5.56 -18.28 -15.09
C ARG A 546 -4.14 -18.22 -14.54
N SER A 547 -3.57 -17.02 -14.44
CA SER A 547 -2.15 -16.77 -14.17
C SER A 547 -1.84 -16.32 -12.74
N VAL A 548 -2.87 -16.11 -11.92
CA VAL A 548 -2.80 -15.57 -10.55
C VAL A 548 -3.76 -16.35 -9.65
N ALA A 549 -3.31 -16.71 -8.45
CA ALA A 549 -4.09 -17.50 -7.50
C ALA A 549 -5.17 -16.68 -6.77
N TYR A 550 -6.17 -17.38 -6.24
CA TYR A 550 -7.21 -16.82 -5.36
C TYR A 550 -7.16 -17.46 -3.96
N THR A 551 -7.40 -16.67 -2.93
CA THR A 551 -7.72 -17.12 -1.56
C THR A 551 -9.02 -16.47 -1.08
N ASP A 552 -9.77 -17.13 -0.21
CA ASP A 552 -11.01 -16.60 0.37
C ASP A 552 -10.76 -15.37 1.24
N CYS A 553 -9.63 -15.35 1.96
CA CYS A 553 -9.28 -14.33 2.92
C CYS A 553 -7.76 -14.06 2.94
N SER A 554 -7.36 -12.95 3.54
CA SER A 554 -5.97 -12.54 3.74
C SER A 554 -5.23 -13.51 4.66
N THR A 555 -5.87 -13.78 5.80
CA THR A 555 -5.44 -14.71 6.82
C THR A 555 -6.39 -15.88 6.83
N THR A 556 -5.82 -17.05 6.58
CA THR A 556 -6.60 -18.25 6.32
C THR A 556 -5.94 -19.49 6.89
N SER A 557 -6.78 -20.43 7.30
CA SER A 557 -6.37 -21.78 7.68
C SER A 557 -5.92 -22.64 6.49
N GLY A 558 -6.03 -22.13 5.27
CA GLY A 558 -5.75 -22.84 4.02
C GLY A 558 -6.95 -23.63 3.52
N VAL A 559 -6.70 -24.60 2.63
CA VAL A 559 -7.75 -25.29 1.88
C VAL A 559 -7.71 -26.81 2.09
N LEU A 560 -8.86 -27.47 1.89
CA LEU A 560 -8.97 -28.92 1.76
C LEU A 560 -8.88 -29.35 0.28
N SER A 561 -9.33 -28.48 -0.62
CA SER A 561 -9.31 -28.67 -2.06
C SER A 561 -9.25 -27.31 -2.75
N LEU A 562 -8.53 -27.24 -3.87
CA LEU A 562 -8.52 -26.07 -4.77
C LEU A 562 -9.46 -26.24 -5.97
N ASP A 563 -9.94 -27.46 -6.26
CA ASP A 563 -10.89 -27.74 -7.33
C ASP A 563 -11.84 -28.90 -6.96
N PRO A 564 -13.10 -28.61 -6.55
CA PRO A 564 -13.61 -27.27 -6.27
C PRO A 564 -12.88 -26.63 -5.08
N LEU A 565 -12.92 -25.30 -4.96
CA LEU A 565 -12.37 -24.59 -3.80
C LEU A 565 -13.17 -24.98 -2.53
N VAL A 566 -12.47 -25.51 -1.53
CA VAL A 566 -13.04 -25.87 -0.22
C VAL A 566 -12.11 -25.36 0.87
N VAL A 567 -12.56 -24.34 1.60
CA VAL A 567 -11.80 -23.74 2.72
C VAL A 567 -11.67 -24.73 3.88
N ARG A 568 -10.51 -24.76 4.54
CA ARG A 568 -10.19 -25.72 5.61
C ARG A 568 -10.87 -25.40 6.94
N PHE A 569 -10.97 -24.13 7.31
CA PHE A 569 -11.41 -23.68 8.63
C PHE A 569 -10.71 -24.47 9.75
N ALA A 570 -11.49 -25.01 10.71
CA ALA A 570 -10.99 -25.77 11.84
C ALA A 570 -10.65 -27.25 11.54
N ASN A 571 -10.75 -27.72 10.29
CA ASN A 571 -10.43 -29.11 9.93
C ASN A 571 -8.90 -29.34 9.84
N LYS A 572 -8.25 -29.34 11.01
CA LYS A 572 -6.80 -29.42 11.20
C LYS A 572 -6.42 -30.70 11.95
N THR A 573 -5.30 -31.30 11.57
CA THR A 573 -4.68 -32.37 12.35
C THR A 573 -3.81 -31.78 13.46
N PRO A 574 -3.95 -32.19 14.74
CA PRO A 574 -3.10 -31.69 15.82
C PRO A 574 -1.60 -31.91 15.53
N GLY A 575 -0.81 -30.84 15.67
CA GLY A 575 0.64 -30.86 15.42
C GLY A 575 1.05 -30.58 13.97
N GLU A 576 0.09 -30.49 13.04
CA GLU A 576 0.34 -30.02 11.67
C GLU A 576 0.16 -28.50 11.54
N ILE A 577 0.81 -27.90 10.53
CA ILE A 577 0.77 -26.46 10.25
C ILE A 577 0.20 -26.23 8.84
N TYR A 578 -0.75 -25.31 8.74
CA TYR A 578 -1.47 -24.95 7.51
C TYR A 578 -1.62 -23.43 7.41
N GLY A 579 -1.85 -22.94 6.19
CA GLY A 579 -2.21 -21.53 5.96
C GLY A 579 -1.13 -20.54 6.40
N ASN A 580 -1.56 -19.31 6.67
CA ASN A 580 -0.73 -18.24 7.20
C ASN A 580 -1.25 -17.76 8.57
N GLY A 581 -0.71 -16.66 9.08
CA GLY A 581 -1.14 -16.11 10.35
C GLY A 581 -0.70 -14.67 10.57
N GLU A 582 -1.13 -14.13 11.69
CA GLU A 582 -0.91 -12.74 12.07
C GLU A 582 -0.41 -12.64 13.51
N ARG A 583 0.09 -11.46 13.87
CA ARG A 583 0.45 -11.17 15.26
C ARG A 583 0.30 -9.70 15.64
N TYR A 584 -0.60 -9.46 16.59
CA TYR A 584 -0.68 -8.20 17.32
C TYR A 584 -0.65 -8.49 18.82
N ASN A 585 0.48 -8.20 19.47
CA ASN A 585 0.62 -8.31 20.92
C ASN A 585 1.19 -7.01 21.49
N TYR A 586 0.30 -6.26 22.14
CA TYR A 586 0.62 -4.95 22.70
C TYR A 586 1.06 -4.98 24.17
N ASP A 587 1.17 -6.18 24.77
CA ASP A 587 1.88 -6.33 26.04
C ASP A 587 3.39 -6.21 25.80
N ALA A 588 3.91 -5.02 26.07
CA ALA A 588 5.32 -4.71 25.93
C ALA A 588 6.25 -5.68 26.67
N SER A 589 5.83 -6.33 27.74
CA SER A 589 6.65 -7.33 28.45
C SER A 589 6.90 -8.59 27.61
N GLN A 590 6.05 -8.85 26.63
CA GLN A 590 6.14 -10.00 25.72
C GLN A 590 6.80 -9.68 24.38
N ALA A 591 7.19 -8.41 24.15
CA ALA A 591 7.74 -7.93 22.87
C ALA A 591 8.94 -8.75 22.39
N PHE A 592 9.79 -9.24 23.29
CA PHE A 592 10.96 -10.09 22.97
C PHE A 592 10.85 -11.50 23.56
N ASN A 593 9.63 -11.92 23.94
CA ASN A 593 9.38 -13.28 24.37
C ASN A 593 9.03 -14.16 23.15
N TYR A 594 10.05 -14.78 22.56
CA TYR A 594 9.92 -15.59 21.34
C TYR A 594 8.94 -16.76 21.46
N SER A 595 8.65 -17.26 22.66
CA SER A 595 7.64 -18.33 22.83
C SER A 595 6.22 -17.89 22.52
N THR A 596 5.99 -16.57 22.42
CA THR A 596 4.68 -16.01 22.07
C THR A 596 4.55 -15.74 20.58
N TYR A 597 5.64 -15.79 19.81
CA TYR A 597 5.61 -15.51 18.37
C TYR A 597 4.99 -16.71 17.64
N PRO A 598 4.15 -16.48 16.60
CA PRO A 598 3.51 -17.57 15.89
C PRO A 598 4.54 -18.42 15.15
N VAL A 599 4.26 -19.72 15.10
CA VAL A 599 4.95 -20.69 14.25
C VAL A 599 4.01 -21.00 13.08
N SER A 600 4.23 -20.31 11.96
CA SER A 600 3.36 -20.32 10.78
C SER A 600 4.18 -20.47 9.49
N ARG A 601 3.56 -20.94 8.40
CA ARG A 601 4.18 -21.02 7.06
C ARG A 601 4.47 -19.65 6.46
N PHE A 602 3.69 -18.64 6.86
CA PHE A 602 3.79 -17.27 6.38
C PHE A 602 3.13 -16.36 7.40
N VAL A 603 3.65 -15.15 7.60
CA VAL A 603 3.02 -14.13 8.44
C VAL A 603 2.72 -12.90 7.58
N ASN A 604 1.44 -12.64 7.30
CA ASN A 604 1.01 -11.57 6.40
C ASN A 604 0.71 -10.25 7.13
N GLU A 605 0.52 -10.29 8.44
CA GLU A 605 0.41 -9.08 9.26
C GLU A 605 1.04 -9.26 10.63
N PHE A 606 1.82 -8.27 11.04
CA PHE A 606 2.27 -8.12 12.42
C PHE A 606 2.79 -6.70 12.63
N GLY A 607 2.58 -6.14 13.82
CA GLY A 607 2.79 -4.72 14.03
C GLY A 607 2.86 -4.30 15.50
N PHE A 608 3.63 -3.24 15.76
CA PHE A 608 3.49 -2.39 16.94
C PHE A 608 3.44 -0.92 16.50
N HIS A 609 2.53 -0.12 17.05
CA HIS A 609 2.33 1.27 16.64
C HIS A 609 3.37 2.23 17.24
N SER A 610 3.55 3.38 16.59
CA SER A 610 4.44 4.45 17.03
C SER A 610 3.92 5.83 16.65
N MET A 611 4.39 6.84 17.37
CA MET A 611 4.20 8.24 16.98
C MET A 611 4.95 8.53 15.66
N PRO A 612 4.41 9.40 14.79
CA PRO A 612 5.19 9.98 13.71
C PRO A 612 6.20 10.98 14.28
N SER A 613 7.12 11.46 13.44
CA SER A 613 8.11 12.44 13.86
C SER A 613 7.46 13.73 14.36
N PHE A 614 8.21 14.48 15.18
CA PHE A 614 7.84 15.83 15.59
C PHE A 614 7.45 16.72 14.40
N PHE A 615 8.14 16.58 13.27
CA PHE A 615 7.92 17.39 12.07
C PHE A 615 6.59 17.10 11.39
N SER A 616 6.11 15.85 11.43
CA SER A 616 4.76 15.52 10.95
C SER A 616 3.69 16.12 11.85
N TRP A 617 3.89 16.11 13.17
CA TRP A 617 2.98 16.82 14.08
C TRP A 617 2.95 18.32 13.86
N GLU A 618 4.08 18.93 13.53
CA GLU A 618 4.19 20.37 13.23
C GLU A 618 3.32 20.80 12.03
N GLU A 619 2.93 19.88 11.15
CA GLU A 619 2.03 20.16 10.02
C GLU A 619 0.55 20.28 10.43
N VAL A 620 0.16 19.73 11.58
CA VAL A 620 -1.25 19.56 11.96
C VAL A 620 -1.62 20.10 13.36
N LEU A 621 -0.66 20.36 14.23
CA LEU A 621 -0.91 20.92 15.56
C LEU A 621 -0.91 22.45 15.52
N GLU A 622 -1.99 23.06 16.03
CA GLU A 622 -2.21 24.51 15.92
C GLU A 622 -1.81 25.29 17.17
N SER A 623 -1.79 24.66 18.35
CA SER A 623 -1.40 25.29 19.60
C SER A 623 -0.07 24.73 20.15
N PRO A 624 0.81 25.57 20.73
CA PRO A 624 1.98 25.08 21.46
C PRO A 624 1.66 24.07 22.55
N SER A 625 0.48 24.15 23.16
CA SER A 625 0.03 23.20 24.19
C SER A 625 -0.22 21.78 23.66
N ASP A 626 -0.44 21.64 22.35
CA ASP A 626 -0.80 20.37 21.73
C ASP A 626 0.41 19.47 21.51
N PHE A 627 1.63 20.04 21.52
CA PHE A 627 2.91 19.32 21.49
C PHE A 627 3.20 18.64 22.84
N SER A 628 2.27 17.79 23.28
CA SER A 628 2.39 16.92 24.44
C SER A 628 1.82 15.56 24.09
N PHE A 629 2.46 14.50 24.59
CA PHE A 629 2.16 13.11 24.24
C PHE A 629 0.68 12.75 24.48
N ASN A 630 0.09 13.31 25.55
CA ASN A 630 -1.31 13.08 25.93
C ASN A 630 -2.20 14.31 25.74
N SER A 631 -1.84 15.25 24.87
CA SER A 631 -2.72 16.38 24.55
C SER A 631 -4.04 15.87 23.95
N THR A 632 -5.14 16.60 24.12
CA THR A 632 -6.43 16.19 23.58
C THR A 632 -6.39 16.02 22.05
N VAL A 633 -5.63 16.88 21.35
CA VAL A 633 -5.51 16.79 19.88
C VAL A 633 -4.70 15.56 19.47
N VAL A 634 -3.54 15.31 20.09
CA VAL A 634 -2.72 14.11 19.80
C VAL A 634 -3.49 12.83 20.13
N ALA A 635 -4.14 12.77 21.30
CA ALA A 635 -4.96 11.62 21.68
C ALA A 635 -6.15 11.42 20.75
N SER A 636 -6.78 12.49 20.24
CA SER A 636 -7.89 12.35 19.28
C SER A 636 -7.47 11.77 17.93
N ARG A 637 -6.17 11.74 17.63
CA ARG A 637 -5.59 11.20 16.39
C ARG A 637 -4.87 9.87 16.62
N ASP A 638 -4.94 9.34 17.84
CA ASP A 638 -4.63 7.96 18.16
C ASP A 638 -5.93 7.17 18.09
N HIS A 639 -6.13 6.47 16.98
CA HIS A 639 -7.31 5.64 16.74
C HIS A 639 -7.07 4.20 17.20
N HIS A 640 -6.05 3.93 18.01
CA HIS A 640 -5.81 2.61 18.56
C HIS A 640 -6.06 2.57 20.09
N PRO A 641 -7.11 1.88 20.56
CA PRO A 641 -8.24 1.33 19.80
C PRO A 641 -9.17 2.41 19.24
N PRO A 642 -10.00 2.09 18.24
CA PRO A 642 -10.90 3.04 17.61
C PRO A 642 -12.02 3.47 18.58
N ALA A 643 -12.67 4.59 18.29
CA ALA A 643 -13.70 5.15 19.18
C ALA A 643 -14.96 4.27 19.29
N GLY A 644 -15.25 3.45 18.26
CA GLY A 644 -16.45 2.60 18.19
C GLY A 644 -17.76 3.37 17.94
N ASN A 645 -17.68 4.70 17.79
CA ASN A 645 -18.78 5.62 17.53
C ASN A 645 -18.22 7.03 17.23
N LEU A 646 -19.11 8.02 17.12
CA LEU A 646 -18.77 9.41 16.81
C LEU A 646 -18.28 10.26 18.01
N SER A 647 -17.92 9.67 19.16
CA SER A 647 -17.43 10.43 20.33
C SER A 647 -16.14 11.17 20.03
N PHE A 648 -15.98 12.35 20.63
CA PHE A 648 -14.76 13.16 20.56
C PHE A 648 -14.42 13.74 21.94
N PRO A 649 -13.14 13.72 22.37
CA PRO A 649 -12.03 13.00 21.76
C PRO A 649 -12.26 11.47 21.79
N ASN A 650 -11.46 10.69 21.05
CA ASN A 650 -11.53 9.23 21.08
C ASN A 650 -11.43 8.73 22.55
N PRO A 651 -12.48 8.08 23.11
CA PRO A 651 -12.48 7.66 24.50
C PRO A 651 -11.50 6.50 24.78
N ASN A 652 -11.08 5.77 23.74
CA ASN A 652 -10.23 4.58 23.86
C ASN A 652 -8.74 4.87 23.63
N ALA A 653 -8.39 6.02 23.04
CA ALA A 653 -7.01 6.46 22.81
C ALA A 653 -6.05 6.32 24.01
N PRO A 654 -6.46 6.53 25.28
CA PRO A 654 -5.56 6.31 26.42
C PRO A 654 -4.93 4.91 26.47
N GLN A 655 -5.55 3.89 25.89
CA GLN A 655 -4.98 2.55 25.82
C GLN A 655 -3.78 2.48 24.86
N GLY A 656 -3.87 3.04 23.64
CA GLY A 656 -2.73 3.11 22.70
C GLY A 656 -1.56 3.90 23.29
N GLN A 657 -1.85 5.08 23.85
CA GLN A 657 -0.85 5.89 24.56
C GLN A 657 -0.18 5.12 25.69
N PHE A 658 -0.94 4.34 26.47
CA PHE A 658 -0.40 3.50 27.53
C PHE A 658 0.52 2.39 26.98
N GLN A 659 0.13 1.72 25.90
CA GLN A 659 0.95 0.66 25.28
C GLN A 659 2.30 1.20 24.80
N MET A 660 2.32 2.35 24.12
CA MET A 660 3.57 3.03 23.73
C MET A 660 4.40 3.46 24.95
N THR A 661 3.76 4.03 25.96
CA THR A 661 4.43 4.48 27.19
C THR A 661 5.08 3.31 27.93
N SER A 662 4.35 2.20 28.06
CA SER A 662 4.81 0.95 28.70
C SER A 662 5.99 0.35 27.94
N ALA A 663 5.89 0.29 26.62
CA ALA A 663 6.95 -0.18 25.73
C ALA A 663 8.26 0.59 25.90
N VAL A 664 8.19 1.92 25.84
CA VAL A 664 9.36 2.77 26.05
C VAL A 664 9.90 2.58 27.47
N SER A 665 9.04 2.60 28.50
CA SER A 665 9.47 2.53 29.90
C SER A 665 10.14 1.22 30.30
N LEU A 666 9.72 0.10 29.69
CA LEU A 666 10.30 -1.22 29.97
C LEU A 666 11.65 -1.42 29.26
N TRP A 667 11.81 -0.88 28.05
CA TRP A 667 12.89 -1.28 27.15
C TRP A 667 13.92 -0.19 26.85
N LEU A 668 13.57 1.09 27.03
CA LEU A 668 14.39 2.24 26.65
C LEU A 668 14.49 3.27 27.79
N PRO A 669 15.50 4.17 27.78
CA PRO A 669 15.51 5.34 28.65
C PRO A 669 14.30 6.23 28.34
N ALA A 670 13.30 6.21 29.23
CA ALA A 670 12.06 6.93 29.03
C ALA A 670 12.26 8.44 29.22
N PRO A 671 11.79 9.27 28.28
CA PRO A 671 11.74 10.71 28.50
C PRO A 671 10.85 11.04 29.71
N PRO A 672 11.10 12.15 30.43
CA PRO A 672 10.24 12.53 31.54
C PRO A 672 8.79 12.72 31.07
N LEU A 673 7.82 12.21 31.82
CA LEU A 673 6.41 12.52 31.59
C LEU A 673 6.14 13.97 32.01
N ASP A 674 5.33 14.68 31.21
CA ASP A 674 5.06 16.14 31.29
C ASP A 674 4.47 16.66 32.62
N ASN A 675 4.44 15.88 33.70
CA ASN A 675 3.87 16.27 35.00
C ASN A 675 4.62 15.75 36.25
N SER A 676 5.90 15.35 36.17
CA SER A 676 6.66 15.14 37.41
C SER A 676 7.04 16.50 38.03
N THR A 677 6.30 16.90 39.06
CA THR A 677 6.47 18.10 39.88
C THR A 677 7.78 18.15 40.68
N THR A 678 8.82 17.40 40.31
CA THR A 678 10.04 17.26 41.10
C THR A 678 11.25 18.00 40.55
N ALA A 679 11.13 18.70 39.41
CA ALA A 679 12.13 19.66 39.00
C ALA A 679 11.48 20.95 38.48
N LEU A 680 11.66 22.04 39.24
CA LEU A 680 11.73 23.46 38.86
C LEU A 680 10.79 24.36 39.66
N SER A 681 11.17 24.60 40.91
CA SER A 681 10.84 25.79 41.69
C SER A 681 11.51 27.08 41.15
N VAL A 682 11.73 27.20 39.84
CA VAL A 682 12.34 28.38 39.20
C VAL A 682 11.37 28.93 38.16
N PRO A 683 10.96 30.20 38.23
CA PRO A 683 10.13 30.81 37.20
C PRO A 683 10.92 30.88 35.88
N ARG A 684 10.68 29.91 34.98
CA ARG A 684 11.15 29.97 33.60
C ARG A 684 10.25 30.89 32.79
N THR A 685 10.82 31.59 31.82
CA THR A 685 10.05 32.34 30.82
C THR A 685 9.21 31.37 29.98
N LEU A 686 8.06 31.83 29.46
CA LEU A 686 7.17 31.02 28.61
C LEU A 686 7.91 30.34 27.44
N VAL A 687 8.85 31.04 26.81
CA VAL A 687 9.70 30.52 25.71
C VAL A 687 10.52 29.30 26.16
N ALA A 688 11.10 29.34 27.35
CA ALA A 688 11.89 28.23 27.88
C ALA A 688 11.03 27.03 28.32
N GLN A 689 9.77 27.26 28.66
CA GLN A 689 8.80 26.19 28.94
C GLN A 689 8.37 25.50 27.65
N THR A 690 7.98 26.26 26.63
CA THR A 690 7.62 25.72 25.31
C THR A 690 8.77 24.96 24.66
N ALA A 691 10.00 25.47 24.72
CA ALA A 691 11.16 24.75 24.18
C ALA A 691 11.42 23.41 24.89
N GLN A 692 11.21 23.35 26.21
CA GLN A 692 11.35 22.11 26.97
C GLN A 692 10.25 21.11 26.63
N GLN A 693 9.00 21.57 26.51
CA GLN A 693 7.86 20.75 26.14
C GLN A 693 8.06 20.13 24.75
N ASN A 694 8.44 20.93 23.76
CA ASN A 694 8.73 20.45 22.40
C ASN A 694 9.89 19.44 22.39
N LYS A 695 10.94 19.65 23.20
CA LYS A 695 12.04 18.68 23.36
C LYS A 695 11.49 17.35 23.89
N THR A 696 10.70 17.38 24.96
CA THR A 696 10.12 16.18 25.58
C THR A 696 9.17 15.44 24.65
N PHE A 697 8.30 16.15 23.93
CA PHE A 697 7.42 15.55 22.93
C PHE A 697 8.20 14.88 21.78
N ALA A 698 9.24 15.54 21.27
CA ALA A 698 10.10 14.97 20.22
C ALA A 698 10.88 13.73 20.71
N GLN A 699 11.32 13.71 21.97
CA GLN A 699 11.96 12.53 22.59
C GLN A 699 10.99 11.34 22.67
N TRP A 700 9.73 11.58 23.08
CA TRP A 700 8.70 10.54 23.09
C TRP A 700 8.42 10.00 21.69
N CYS A 701 8.22 10.89 20.70
CA CYS A 701 8.01 10.48 19.31
C CYS A 701 9.13 9.54 18.84
N TYR A 702 10.38 9.97 19.01
CA TYR A 702 11.55 9.17 18.66
C TYR A 702 11.61 7.83 19.40
N SER A 703 11.37 7.82 20.72
CA SER A 703 11.49 6.61 21.54
C SER A 703 10.48 5.54 21.15
N THR A 704 9.25 5.92 20.80
CA THR A 704 8.24 4.97 20.32
C THR A 704 8.66 4.34 18.99
N GLN A 705 9.28 5.11 18.08
CA GLN A 705 9.80 4.58 16.80
C GLN A 705 10.99 3.64 17.01
N VAL A 706 11.88 3.92 17.97
CA VAL A 706 12.99 3.01 18.31
C VAL A 706 12.45 1.68 18.84
N PHE A 707 11.47 1.72 19.73
CA PHE A 707 10.84 0.49 20.23
C PHE A 707 10.13 -0.28 19.12
N GLN A 708 9.35 0.39 18.27
CA GLN A 708 8.71 -0.22 17.10
C GLN A 708 9.76 -0.92 16.23
N SER A 709 10.87 -0.25 15.92
CA SER A 709 11.94 -0.85 15.11
C SER A 709 12.57 -2.06 15.79
N LEU A 710 12.84 -2.02 17.10
CA LEU A 710 13.38 -3.16 17.85
C LEU A 710 12.44 -4.37 17.79
N ASN A 711 11.15 -4.15 18.04
CA ASN A 711 10.14 -5.19 18.07
C ASN A 711 9.97 -5.81 16.67
N MET A 712 9.71 -5.00 15.64
CA MET A 712 9.49 -5.50 14.29
C MET A 712 10.72 -6.20 13.70
N VAL A 713 11.93 -5.70 13.93
CA VAL A 713 13.16 -6.38 13.48
C VAL A 713 13.31 -7.74 14.17
N SER A 714 12.95 -7.85 15.46
CA SER A 714 12.94 -9.11 16.20
C SER A 714 11.94 -10.13 15.63
N GLU A 715 10.72 -9.69 15.32
CA GLU A 715 9.71 -10.53 14.68
C GLU A 715 10.11 -10.96 13.26
N ILE A 716 10.59 -10.04 12.42
CA ILE A 716 11.10 -10.36 11.08
C ILE A 716 12.24 -11.40 11.17
N ALA A 717 13.19 -11.20 12.09
CA ALA A 717 14.31 -12.14 12.26
C ALA A 717 13.82 -13.54 12.65
N TRP A 718 12.80 -13.63 13.52
CA TRP A 718 12.19 -14.90 13.91
C TRP A 718 11.51 -15.60 12.73
N TYR A 719 10.71 -14.88 11.94
CA TYR A 719 10.03 -15.45 10.78
C TYR A 719 11.04 -15.87 9.69
N ARG A 720 12.07 -15.06 9.41
CA ARG A 720 13.16 -15.43 8.49
C ARG A 720 13.96 -16.65 8.97
N ARG A 721 14.18 -16.77 10.28
CA ARG A 721 14.80 -17.98 10.88
C ARG A 721 13.97 -19.23 10.58
N GLY A 722 12.64 -19.11 10.55
CA GLY A 722 11.70 -20.21 10.32
C GLY A 722 11.79 -20.85 8.92
N ALA A 723 12.35 -20.16 7.92
CA ALA A 723 12.58 -20.73 6.58
C ALA A 723 13.43 -22.01 6.61
N GLY A 724 14.36 -22.11 7.57
CA GLY A 724 15.23 -23.27 7.75
C GLY A 724 14.73 -24.31 8.76
N LEU A 725 13.52 -24.14 9.31
CA LEU A 725 12.98 -24.95 10.42
C LEU A 725 11.72 -25.72 9.99
N GLY A 726 11.08 -26.42 10.93
CA GLY A 726 9.96 -27.32 10.63
C GLY A 726 8.75 -26.61 10.03
N GLU A 727 8.50 -25.38 10.43
CA GLU A 727 7.45 -24.53 9.86
C GLU A 727 7.72 -24.13 8.41
N ASN A 728 8.99 -24.11 7.96
CA ASN A 728 9.38 -23.64 6.63
C ASN A 728 8.71 -22.30 6.27
N ASN A 729 8.87 -21.30 7.14
CA ASN A 729 8.26 -19.99 6.96
C ASN A 729 8.88 -19.27 5.75
N LEU A 730 8.08 -18.85 4.78
CA LEU A 730 8.56 -18.21 3.55
C LEU A 730 7.98 -16.81 3.31
N GLY A 731 7.54 -16.13 4.37
CA GLY A 731 7.26 -14.71 4.25
C GLY A 731 6.85 -14.01 5.53
N ALA A 732 7.17 -12.71 5.55
CA ALA A 732 6.89 -11.78 6.63
C ALA A 732 6.52 -10.42 6.02
N LEU A 733 5.25 -10.02 6.18
CA LEU A 733 4.73 -8.72 5.77
C LEU A 733 4.33 -7.89 7.00
N VAL A 734 5.06 -6.82 7.26
CA VAL A 734 4.84 -5.94 8.43
C VAL A 734 3.59 -5.08 8.21
N TRP A 735 2.73 -4.99 9.21
CA TRP A 735 1.70 -3.95 9.28
C TRP A 735 2.33 -2.71 9.91
N GLN A 736 2.48 -1.57 9.23
CA GLN A 736 2.15 -1.26 7.82
C GLN A 736 3.22 -0.36 7.17
N LEU A 737 3.12 -0.09 5.86
CA LEU A 737 4.11 0.70 5.11
C LEU A 737 3.95 2.20 5.34
N ASN A 738 2.82 2.77 4.90
CA ASN A 738 2.55 4.20 4.81
C ASN A 738 1.45 4.65 5.76
N ASP A 739 1.39 5.96 5.99
CA ASP A 739 0.28 6.63 6.66
C ASP A 739 -0.68 7.28 5.67
N ILE A 740 -1.95 7.38 6.07
CA ILE A 740 -3.00 8.12 5.38
C ILE A 740 -3.11 9.59 5.84
N TRP A 741 -2.58 9.89 7.03
CA TRP A 741 -2.59 11.21 7.68
C TRP A 741 -1.54 11.27 8.80
N GLN A 742 -1.33 12.45 9.41
CA GLN A 742 -0.41 12.61 10.54
C GLN A 742 -1.06 12.10 11.84
N GLY A 743 -0.77 10.86 12.24
CA GLY A 743 -1.34 10.24 13.44
C GLY A 743 -0.50 9.08 13.95
N VAL A 744 -0.91 8.50 15.09
CA VAL A 744 -0.30 7.27 15.61
C VAL A 744 -0.71 6.11 14.71
N SER A 745 0.26 5.29 14.31
CA SER A 745 0.00 4.13 13.44
C SER A 745 1.16 3.14 13.49
N TRP A 746 0.99 2.03 12.78
CA TRP A 746 2.03 1.03 12.56
C TRP A 746 2.94 1.33 11.36
N SER A 747 2.79 2.49 10.71
CA SER A 747 3.54 2.82 9.51
C SER A 747 5.04 2.83 9.75
N SER A 748 5.82 2.56 8.71
CA SER A 748 7.27 2.79 8.66
C SER A 748 7.63 4.07 7.88
N ILE A 749 6.68 4.62 7.13
CA ILE A 749 6.77 5.87 6.37
C ILE A 749 5.58 6.75 6.73
N GLU A 750 5.89 7.96 7.19
CA GLU A 750 4.91 8.97 7.60
C GLU A 750 4.19 9.57 6.38
N PHE A 751 3.05 10.24 6.60
CA PHE A 751 2.18 10.76 5.53
C PHE A 751 2.92 11.63 4.50
N SER A 752 3.85 12.47 4.94
CA SER A 752 4.65 13.34 4.06
C SER A 752 5.71 12.59 3.23
N GLY A 753 5.90 11.28 3.46
CA GLY A 753 6.94 10.44 2.87
C GLY A 753 8.22 10.34 3.69
N ARG A 754 8.27 10.91 4.90
CA ARG A 754 9.42 10.77 5.81
C ARG A 754 9.54 9.34 6.33
N TRP A 755 10.75 8.80 6.35
CA TRP A 755 11.01 7.48 6.93
C TRP A 755 11.07 7.55 8.46
N LYS A 756 10.31 6.67 9.14
CA LYS A 756 10.50 6.35 10.56
C LYS A 756 11.75 5.48 10.74
N VAL A 757 12.15 5.29 12.00
CA VAL A 757 13.26 4.38 12.38
C VAL A 757 13.07 2.98 11.80
N LEU A 758 11.83 2.46 11.81
CA LEU A 758 11.48 1.14 11.32
C LEU A 758 11.93 0.87 9.87
N ASN A 759 11.80 1.84 8.94
CA ASN A 759 12.15 1.56 7.54
C ASN A 759 13.68 1.37 7.34
N TYR A 760 14.51 2.00 8.18
CA TYR A 760 15.95 1.72 8.24
C TYR A 760 16.24 0.36 8.88
N GLY A 761 15.50 -0.01 9.93
CA GLY A 761 15.58 -1.35 10.54
C GLY A 761 15.26 -2.46 9.53
N MET A 762 14.21 -2.26 8.72
CA MET A 762 13.84 -3.17 7.62
C MET A 762 14.93 -3.26 6.55
N ALA A 763 15.58 -2.15 6.19
CA ALA A 763 16.68 -2.16 5.22
C ALA A 763 17.86 -3.06 5.66
N ASP A 764 18.17 -3.11 6.97
CA ASP A 764 19.17 -4.04 7.49
C ASP A 764 18.63 -5.48 7.56
N ILE A 765 17.47 -5.71 8.20
CA ILE A 765 16.98 -7.07 8.44
C ILE A 765 16.39 -7.76 7.21
N PHE A 766 16.05 -7.06 6.13
CA PHE A 766 15.74 -7.65 4.82
C PHE A 766 16.95 -7.70 3.88
N SER A 767 18.14 -7.36 4.37
CA SER A 767 19.34 -7.52 3.56
C SER A 767 19.54 -8.98 3.13
N PRO A 768 20.15 -9.22 1.95
CA PRO A 768 20.40 -10.55 1.39
C PRO A 768 21.09 -11.52 2.35
N ILE A 769 21.94 -10.97 3.21
CA ILE A 769 22.44 -11.62 4.41
C ILE A 769 22.19 -10.71 5.60
N ALA A 770 21.71 -11.29 6.70
CA ALA A 770 21.50 -10.57 7.95
C ALA A 770 22.04 -11.40 9.12
N VAL A 771 22.45 -10.75 10.22
CA VAL A 771 22.80 -11.42 11.48
C VAL A 771 21.82 -10.99 12.55
N PHE A 772 21.37 -11.90 13.42
CA PHE A 772 20.50 -11.52 14.54
C PHE A 772 20.85 -12.28 15.84
N PRO A 773 20.91 -11.59 16.99
CA PRO A 773 21.12 -12.21 18.30
C PRO A 773 19.79 -12.52 19.01
N PHE A 774 19.36 -13.78 18.99
CA PHE A 774 18.20 -14.24 19.76
C PHE A 774 18.57 -14.40 21.23
N TRP A 775 17.98 -13.57 22.09
CA TRP A 775 18.21 -13.59 23.54
C TRP A 775 16.98 -14.07 24.30
N THR A 776 17.14 -15.15 25.07
CA THR A 776 16.10 -15.67 25.97
C THR A 776 16.52 -15.42 27.42
N PRO A 777 16.02 -14.35 28.07
CA PRO A 777 16.46 -13.96 29.41
C PRO A 777 16.16 -15.01 30.48
N THR A 778 15.02 -15.69 30.39
CA THR A 778 14.50 -16.61 31.42
C THR A 778 15.42 -17.79 31.69
N ASN A 779 16.19 -18.23 30.69
CA ASN A 779 17.19 -19.30 30.82
C ASN A 779 18.60 -18.83 30.45
N GLU A 780 18.82 -17.51 30.35
CA GLU A 780 20.08 -16.88 29.98
C GLU A 780 20.74 -17.47 28.72
N THR A 781 19.97 -17.70 27.65
CA THR A 781 20.48 -18.28 26.39
C THR A 781 20.59 -17.24 25.28
N LEU A 782 21.77 -17.12 24.70
CA LEU A 782 22.04 -16.33 23.50
C LEU A 782 22.33 -17.26 22.32
N GLU A 783 21.54 -17.13 21.26
CA GLU A 783 21.76 -17.77 19.96
C GLU A 783 21.95 -16.69 18.87
N VAL A 784 23.13 -16.63 18.27
CA VAL A 784 23.42 -15.74 17.14
C VAL A 784 23.27 -16.53 15.85
N ARG A 785 22.39 -16.05 14.95
CA ARG A 785 22.20 -16.63 13.62
C ARG A 785 22.62 -15.68 12.52
N VAL A 786 23.06 -16.25 11.40
CA VAL A 786 23.15 -15.56 10.10
C VAL A 786 22.05 -16.11 9.20
N LEU A 787 21.29 -15.22 8.57
CA LEU A 787 20.10 -15.49 7.74
C LEU A 787 20.44 -15.19 6.26
N SER A 788 19.88 -15.95 5.32
CA SER A 788 19.99 -15.68 3.88
C SER A 788 18.73 -16.13 3.13
N ASP A 789 18.17 -15.24 2.32
CA ASP A 789 16.99 -15.51 1.49
C ASP A 789 17.39 -15.81 0.04
N ARG A 790 18.65 -16.16 -0.19
CA ARG A 790 19.17 -16.47 -1.53
C ARG A 790 18.94 -17.92 -1.91
N TRP A 791 18.81 -18.14 -3.21
CA TRP A 791 18.72 -19.48 -3.80
C TRP A 791 20.03 -20.25 -3.82
N GLU A 792 21.14 -19.57 -3.56
CA GLU A 792 22.47 -20.13 -3.53
C GLU A 792 23.00 -20.09 -2.10
N THR A 793 23.87 -21.04 -1.78
CA THR A 793 24.61 -21.03 -0.52
C THR A 793 25.48 -19.77 -0.44
N VAL A 794 25.37 -19.03 0.65
CA VAL A 794 26.16 -17.81 0.89
C VAL A 794 27.26 -18.08 1.91
N HIS A 795 28.46 -17.60 1.61
CA HIS A 795 29.58 -17.58 2.55
C HIS A 795 29.80 -16.14 3.05
N ALA A 796 29.92 -15.98 4.36
CA ALA A 796 30.08 -14.68 4.99
C ALA A 796 31.03 -14.74 6.20
N ASP A 797 31.65 -13.60 6.49
CA ASP A 797 32.48 -13.39 7.69
C ASP A 797 31.64 -12.70 8.76
N LEU A 798 31.53 -13.33 9.93
CA LEU A 798 30.88 -12.78 11.11
C LEU A 798 31.94 -12.26 12.09
N GLU A 799 31.79 -11.00 12.51
CA GLU A 799 32.46 -10.39 13.65
C GLU A 799 31.46 -10.19 14.79
N MET A 800 31.82 -10.66 15.99
CA MET A 800 31.14 -10.37 17.24
C MET A 800 32.12 -9.67 18.17
N LYS A 801 31.89 -8.38 18.45
CA LYS A 801 32.82 -7.54 19.20
C LYS A 801 32.10 -6.93 20.41
N TRP A 802 32.63 -7.19 21.60
CA TRP A 802 32.13 -6.63 22.85
C TRP A 802 32.75 -5.27 23.13
N PHE A 803 31.95 -4.36 23.67
CA PHE A 803 32.34 -3.04 24.13
C PHE A 803 31.71 -2.73 25.48
N ASP A 804 32.37 -1.91 26.28
CA ASP A 804 31.70 -1.18 27.36
C ASP A 804 31.04 0.10 26.80
N TRP A 805 30.20 0.76 27.61
CA TRP A 805 29.52 2.00 27.19
C TRP A 805 30.46 3.21 26.99
N LYS A 806 31.74 3.10 27.37
CA LYS A 806 32.79 4.10 27.03
C LYS A 806 33.46 3.81 25.69
N GLY A 807 33.08 2.73 25.00
CA GLY A 807 33.65 2.34 23.71
C GLY A 807 34.92 1.51 23.82
N LYS A 808 35.34 1.10 25.02
CA LYS A 808 36.51 0.23 25.18
C LYS A 808 36.14 -1.18 24.70
N SER A 809 36.94 -1.70 23.77
CA SER A 809 36.75 -3.09 23.33
C SER A 809 37.10 -4.08 24.45
N LEU A 810 36.18 -5.01 24.69
CA LEU A 810 36.29 -6.05 25.73
C LEU A 810 36.65 -7.42 25.15
N GLY A 811 36.57 -7.58 23.83
CA GLY A 811 36.91 -8.81 23.13
C GLY A 811 36.32 -8.86 21.73
N THR A 812 36.87 -9.71 20.87
CA THR A 812 36.35 -9.94 19.51
C THR A 812 36.44 -11.42 19.17
N LEU A 813 35.37 -11.94 18.58
CA LEU A 813 35.30 -13.26 17.97
C LEU A 813 34.99 -13.09 16.48
N ARG A 814 35.78 -13.75 15.63
CA ARG A 814 35.54 -13.83 14.19
C ARG A 814 35.26 -15.26 13.78
N LYS A 815 34.30 -15.46 12.89
CA LYS A 815 33.93 -16.79 12.38
C LYS A 815 33.50 -16.70 10.93
N GLN A 816 33.91 -17.65 10.11
CA GLN A 816 33.32 -17.88 8.80
C GLN A 816 32.04 -18.67 8.95
N VAL A 817 30.98 -18.22 8.29
CA VAL A 817 29.66 -18.83 8.32
C VAL A 817 29.24 -19.16 6.89
N THR A 818 28.67 -20.34 6.71
CA THR A 818 28.07 -20.78 5.45
C THR A 818 26.58 -20.94 5.69
N VAL A 819 25.75 -20.20 4.97
CA VAL A 819 24.30 -20.24 5.08
C VAL A 819 23.72 -20.91 3.83
N PRO A 820 23.02 -22.05 3.95
CA PRO A 820 22.37 -22.69 2.82
C PRO A 820 21.31 -21.81 2.17
N SER A 821 20.86 -22.21 0.99
CA SER A 821 19.75 -21.56 0.27
C SER A 821 18.49 -21.47 1.14
N LEU A 822 17.85 -20.29 1.16
CA LEU A 822 16.61 -19.99 1.91
C LEU A 822 16.66 -20.54 3.35
N ASN A 823 17.69 -20.16 4.10
CA ASN A 823 17.96 -20.79 5.40
C ASN A 823 18.67 -19.83 6.36
N SER A 824 18.91 -20.32 7.57
CA SER A 824 19.73 -19.69 8.58
C SER A 824 20.81 -20.64 9.12
N THR A 825 21.85 -20.10 9.74
CA THR A 825 22.89 -20.90 10.40
C THR A 825 23.19 -20.34 11.78
N VAL A 826 23.19 -21.22 12.79
CA VAL A 826 23.63 -20.90 14.14
C VAL A 826 25.14 -20.70 14.15
N ALA A 827 25.55 -19.44 14.28
CA ALA A 827 26.96 -19.07 14.29
C ALA A 827 27.56 -19.16 15.70
N PHE A 828 26.77 -18.88 16.73
CA PHE A 828 27.19 -18.94 18.14
C PHE A 828 25.97 -19.26 19.02
N ALA A 829 26.16 -20.11 20.02
CA ALA A 829 25.13 -20.39 21.04
C ALA A 829 25.80 -20.65 22.40
N ARG A 830 25.29 -19.99 23.45
CA ARG A 830 25.76 -20.17 24.83
C ARG A 830 24.59 -19.96 25.81
N THR A 831 24.69 -20.61 26.95
CA THR A 831 23.74 -20.50 28.07
C THR A 831 24.48 -20.09 29.34
N GLY A 832 23.84 -19.24 30.14
CA GLY A 832 24.38 -18.65 31.35
C GLY A 832 25.15 -17.35 31.06
N LEU A 833 24.77 -16.25 31.71
CA LEU A 833 25.36 -14.92 31.51
C LEU A 833 26.88 -14.93 31.74
N LYS A 834 27.37 -15.70 32.71
CA LYS A 834 28.81 -15.85 32.99
C LYS A 834 29.61 -16.44 31.82
N ASN A 835 28.96 -17.21 30.94
CA ASN A 835 29.58 -17.83 29.77
C ASN A 835 29.43 -16.98 28.50
N ILE A 836 28.51 -16.02 28.52
CA ILE A 836 28.20 -15.13 27.40
C ILE A 836 29.02 -13.83 27.51
N LEU A 837 29.04 -13.24 28.71
CA LEU A 837 29.69 -11.97 28.97
C LEU A 837 31.22 -12.10 29.01
N PRO A 838 31.95 -11.03 28.65
CA PRO A 838 33.38 -10.95 28.95
C PRO A 838 33.65 -11.11 30.45
N LYS A 839 34.79 -11.72 30.78
CA LYS A 839 35.14 -12.06 32.17
C LYS A 839 35.19 -10.80 33.05
N GLY A 840 34.40 -10.79 34.12
CA GLY A 840 34.37 -9.70 35.12
C GLY A 840 33.52 -8.50 34.74
N VAL A 841 32.70 -8.60 33.69
CA VAL A 841 31.82 -7.53 33.20
C VAL A 841 30.37 -7.84 33.56
N ASN A 842 29.61 -6.83 34.00
CA ASN A 842 28.18 -6.99 34.30
C ASN A 842 27.32 -6.73 33.06
N ALA A 843 26.11 -7.28 33.05
CA ALA A 843 25.14 -7.16 31.96
C ALA A 843 24.82 -5.70 31.57
N GLY A 844 24.73 -4.80 32.55
CA GLY A 844 24.42 -3.38 32.34
C GLY A 844 25.59 -2.54 31.80
N ASP A 845 26.81 -3.07 31.84
CA ASP A 845 28.03 -2.31 31.53
C ASP A 845 28.55 -2.54 30.10
N ALA A 846 27.94 -3.46 29.34
CA ALA A 846 28.45 -3.88 28.04
C ALA A 846 27.36 -4.27 27.05
N PHE A 847 27.71 -4.18 25.77
CA PHE A 847 26.93 -4.67 24.65
C PHE A 847 27.86 -5.32 23.61
N MET A 848 27.29 -6.14 22.74
CA MET A 848 28.02 -6.78 21.65
C MET A 848 27.52 -6.24 20.31
N ARG A 849 28.43 -5.76 19.49
CA ARG A 849 28.17 -5.52 18.07
C ARG A 849 28.37 -6.80 17.28
N LEU A 850 27.41 -7.12 16.44
CA LEU A 850 27.47 -8.18 15.45
C LEU A 850 27.55 -7.54 14.07
N ARG A 851 28.53 -7.95 13.27
CA ARG A 851 28.67 -7.47 11.89
C ARG A 851 28.93 -8.66 10.99
N VAL A 852 28.06 -8.87 10.02
CA VAL A 852 28.25 -9.88 8.98
C VAL A 852 28.58 -9.20 7.66
N THR A 853 29.61 -9.68 6.98
CA THR A 853 30.03 -9.18 5.67
C THR A 853 30.15 -10.34 4.69
N GLY A 854 29.61 -10.17 3.49
CA GLY A 854 29.68 -11.19 2.45
C GLY A 854 29.56 -10.59 1.06
N LYS A 855 29.71 -11.44 0.04
CA LYS A 855 29.48 -11.07 -1.36
C LYS A 855 28.30 -11.87 -1.88
N VAL A 856 27.21 -11.18 -2.22
CA VAL A 856 25.97 -11.77 -2.70
C VAL A 856 25.61 -11.11 -4.03
N ASP A 857 25.27 -11.89 -5.05
CA ASP A 857 24.93 -11.41 -6.40
C ASP A 857 25.99 -10.46 -6.99
N GLY A 858 27.26 -10.73 -6.69
CA GLY A 858 28.39 -9.90 -7.14
C GLY A 858 28.60 -8.60 -6.35
N LYS A 859 27.72 -8.26 -5.39
CA LYS A 859 27.78 -7.04 -4.57
C LYS A 859 28.24 -7.35 -3.15
N SER A 860 28.96 -6.41 -2.54
CA SER A 860 29.29 -6.49 -1.11
C SER A 860 28.06 -6.15 -0.29
N THR A 861 27.71 -7.02 0.65
CA THR A 861 26.59 -6.84 1.59
C THR A 861 27.14 -6.82 3.00
N VAL A 862 26.58 -5.93 3.83
CA VAL A 862 26.90 -5.81 5.25
C VAL A 862 25.58 -5.71 6.00
N SER A 863 25.45 -6.48 7.08
CA SER A 863 24.42 -6.25 8.09
C SER A 863 25.09 -6.07 9.45
N GLU A 864 24.56 -5.14 10.24
CA GLU A 864 25.07 -4.78 11.55
C GLU A 864 23.92 -4.76 12.57
N GLN A 865 24.07 -5.55 13.64
CA GLN A 865 23.10 -5.65 14.73
C GLN A 865 23.80 -5.54 16.09
N TYR A 866 23.02 -5.30 17.13
CA TYR A 866 23.52 -5.14 18.48
C TYR A 866 22.80 -6.07 19.45
N PHE A 867 23.56 -6.64 20.39
CA PHE A 867 23.03 -7.42 21.50
C PHE A 867 23.31 -6.69 22.81
N THR A 868 22.24 -6.40 23.55
CA THR A 868 22.32 -5.87 24.92
C THR A 868 21.84 -6.95 25.91
N PRO A 869 22.67 -7.35 26.89
CA PRO A 869 22.31 -8.39 27.87
C PRO A 869 21.18 -8.00 28.83
N THR A 870 20.89 -6.70 28.91
CA THR A 870 19.79 -6.12 29.70
C THR A 870 19.03 -5.11 28.85
N SER A 871 17.85 -4.69 29.33
CA SER A 871 17.09 -3.58 28.76
C SER A 871 17.92 -2.29 28.74
N LEU A 872 17.80 -1.50 27.68
CA LEU A 872 18.46 -0.19 27.58
C LEU A 872 17.90 0.81 28.61
N ALA A 873 16.69 0.57 29.14
CA ALA A 873 16.13 1.37 30.23
C ALA A 873 16.98 1.36 31.52
N VAL A 874 17.77 0.31 31.73
CA VAL A 874 18.60 0.13 32.93
C VAL A 874 20.08 -0.11 32.59
N ALA A 875 20.47 0.08 31.33
CA ALA A 875 21.87 0.03 30.91
C ALA A 875 22.62 1.26 31.44
N ASN A 876 23.89 1.09 31.80
CA ASN A 876 24.75 2.16 32.31
C ASN A 876 25.32 2.99 31.15
N LEU A 877 24.42 3.58 30.35
CA LEU A 877 24.77 4.52 29.29
C LEU A 877 25.57 5.69 29.88
N VAL A 878 26.47 6.25 29.09
CA VAL A 878 27.25 7.43 29.45
C VAL A 878 27.12 8.47 28.34
N ASP A 879 27.31 9.75 28.67
CA ASP A 879 27.23 10.84 27.71
C ASP A 879 28.16 10.59 26.51
N PRO A 880 27.60 10.39 25.30
CA PRO A 880 28.40 10.12 24.12
C PRO A 880 29.12 11.34 23.57
N GLN A 881 28.68 12.55 23.91
CA GLN A 881 29.14 13.81 23.31
C GLN A 881 29.16 13.74 21.78
N VAL A 882 28.01 13.40 21.19
CA VAL A 882 27.88 13.24 19.73
C VAL A 882 28.15 14.56 19.03
N LEU A 883 28.96 14.49 17.98
CA LEU A 883 29.23 15.58 17.08
C LEU A 883 28.74 15.24 15.68
N LEU A 884 27.89 16.10 15.13
CA LEU A 884 27.50 16.08 13.72
C LEU A 884 28.31 17.14 12.98
N THR A 885 29.15 16.73 12.04
CA THR A 885 29.89 17.64 11.16
C THR A 885 29.51 17.42 9.71
N HIS A 886 29.63 18.45 8.87
CA HIS A 886 29.48 18.33 7.43
C HIS A 886 30.68 18.98 6.75
N LYS A 887 31.21 18.35 5.70
CA LYS A 887 32.33 18.91 4.91
C LYS A 887 31.83 19.60 3.64
N THR A 888 31.00 18.92 2.85
CA THR A 888 30.48 19.42 1.57
C THR A 888 29.10 18.82 1.29
N GLY A 889 28.14 19.67 0.91
CA GLY A 889 26.77 19.23 0.60
C GLY A 889 26.07 18.58 1.80
N LEU A 890 25.20 17.61 1.52
CA LEU A 890 24.39 16.89 2.50
C LEU A 890 25.06 15.60 2.98
N THR A 891 26.39 15.64 3.14
CA THR A 891 27.20 14.52 3.66
C THR A 891 27.67 14.86 5.07
N PHE A 892 27.31 13.99 6.01
CA PHE A 892 27.50 14.19 7.43
C PHE A 892 28.44 13.13 7.98
N THR A 893 29.41 13.55 8.76
CA THR A 893 30.21 12.67 9.62
C THR A 893 29.69 12.81 11.04
N VAL A 894 29.24 11.69 11.60
CA VAL A 894 28.78 11.57 12.98
C VAL A 894 29.89 10.90 13.78
N SER A 895 30.29 11.53 14.89
CA SER A 895 31.33 11.03 15.80
C SER A 895 30.81 10.99 17.23
N ALA A 896 31.12 9.93 17.97
CA ALA A 896 30.98 9.93 19.43
C ALA A 896 32.37 10.11 20.06
N LYS A 897 32.48 10.91 21.13
CA LYS A 897 33.79 11.28 21.71
C LYS A 897 34.11 10.55 23.00
N GLU A 898 33.18 10.55 23.95
CA GLU A 898 33.43 10.07 25.32
C GLU A 898 32.72 8.74 25.63
N GLY A 899 31.58 8.51 24.98
CA GLY A 899 30.69 7.38 25.24
C GLY A 899 30.09 6.82 23.96
N VAL A 900 29.52 5.62 24.04
CA VAL A 900 28.79 5.02 22.92
C VAL A 900 27.42 5.69 22.80
N ALA A 901 27.15 6.25 21.62
CA ALA A 901 25.84 6.78 21.29
C ALA A 901 24.93 5.64 20.82
N ALA A 902 24.15 5.08 21.73
CA ALA A 902 23.12 4.09 21.41
C ALA A 902 22.00 4.74 20.60
N TRP A 903 21.69 4.14 19.45
CA TRP A 903 20.72 4.67 18.49
C TRP A 903 20.97 6.14 18.16
N ALA A 904 22.13 6.45 17.59
CA ALA A 904 22.37 7.76 17.00
C ALA A 904 21.44 7.95 15.79
N TRP A 905 20.58 8.96 15.87
CA TRP A 905 19.55 9.26 14.88
C TRP A 905 19.73 10.67 14.33
N ILE A 906 19.87 10.77 13.01
CA ILE A 906 19.92 12.04 12.31
C ILE A 906 18.54 12.36 11.75
N ASP A 907 17.99 13.51 12.12
CA ASP A 907 16.77 14.05 11.53
C ASP A 907 17.12 15.05 10.42
N HIS A 908 16.46 14.92 9.28
CA HIS A 908 16.39 16.00 8.29
C HIS A 908 15.32 17.03 8.70
N PRO A 909 15.41 18.30 8.25
CA PRO A 909 14.47 19.35 8.65
C PRO A 909 13.06 19.15 8.06
N ALA A 910 12.10 19.95 8.55
CA ALA A 910 10.74 19.99 8.01
C ALA A 910 10.73 20.39 6.51
N GLY A 911 9.74 19.91 5.77
CA GLY A 911 9.60 20.23 4.34
C GLY A 911 10.59 19.52 3.41
N THR A 912 11.47 18.66 3.91
CA THR A 912 12.32 17.80 3.07
C THR A 912 11.83 16.36 3.11
N VAL A 913 11.92 15.65 2.00
CA VAL A 913 11.63 14.21 1.87
C VAL A 913 12.87 13.52 1.34
N GLY A 914 13.25 12.37 1.91
CA GLY A 914 14.43 11.63 1.49
C GLY A 914 14.85 10.59 2.52
N TYR A 915 16.06 10.06 2.37
CA TYR A 915 16.63 9.08 3.29
C TYR A 915 18.14 9.27 3.46
N PHE A 916 18.71 8.73 4.54
CA PHE A 916 20.15 8.70 4.76
C PHE A 916 20.74 7.40 4.21
N ALA A 917 21.85 7.51 3.48
CA ALA A 917 22.60 6.38 2.96
C ALA A 917 24.03 6.40 3.50
N ASP A 918 24.55 5.23 3.90
CA ASP A 918 25.97 5.10 4.25
C ASP A 918 26.83 5.34 3.00
N THR A 919 27.86 6.17 3.12
CA THR A 919 28.68 6.58 1.96
C THR A 919 29.62 5.48 1.47
N SER A 920 29.89 4.46 2.29
CA SER A 920 30.75 3.33 1.93
C SER A 920 29.99 2.20 1.24
N THR A 921 28.75 1.93 1.66
CA THR A 921 27.92 0.86 1.08
C THR A 921 26.91 1.35 0.06
N GLY A 922 26.50 2.63 0.14
CA GLY A 922 25.41 3.20 -0.63
C GLY A 922 24.01 2.75 -0.18
N LEU A 923 23.91 1.93 0.86
CA LEU A 923 22.64 1.40 1.39
C LEU A 923 22.04 2.37 2.42
N PRO A 924 20.71 2.36 2.63
CA PRO A 924 20.08 3.15 3.68
C PRO A 924 20.68 2.85 5.05
N SER A 925 20.95 3.90 5.85
CA SER A 925 21.54 3.76 7.18
C SER A 925 21.25 4.97 8.07
N ASN A 926 20.61 4.71 9.22
CA ASN A 926 20.35 5.65 10.32
C ASN A 926 20.01 4.81 11.58
N GLY A 927 19.99 5.41 12.78
CA GLY A 927 19.59 4.69 14.00
C GLY A 927 20.59 3.62 14.47
N PHE A 928 21.89 3.84 14.25
CA PHE A 928 22.96 2.89 14.58
C PHE A 928 23.63 3.21 15.92
N PHE A 929 24.41 2.28 16.48
CA PHE A 929 25.28 2.60 17.62
C PHE A 929 26.57 3.20 17.10
N LEU A 930 26.97 4.32 17.69
CA LEU A 930 28.20 5.02 17.33
C LEU A 930 29.23 4.90 18.45
N ILE A 931 30.33 4.22 18.15
CA ILE A 931 31.38 3.87 19.11
C ILE A 931 32.51 4.92 19.04
N PRO A 932 33.03 5.42 20.18
CA PRO A 932 34.16 6.34 20.21
C PRO A 932 35.34 5.88 19.35
N GLY A 933 35.80 6.78 18.47
CA GLY A 933 36.88 6.52 17.51
C GLY A 933 36.45 5.80 16.22
N GLU A 934 35.18 5.41 16.08
CA GLU A 934 34.61 4.80 14.87
C GLU A 934 33.57 5.75 14.23
N ASP A 935 34.04 6.75 13.49
CA ASP A 935 33.18 7.71 12.79
C ASP A 935 32.30 7.04 11.71
N ARG A 936 31.06 7.51 11.60
CA ARG A 936 30.14 7.11 10.51
C ARG A 936 29.92 8.28 9.56
N THR A 937 29.99 8.02 8.26
CA THR A 937 29.71 9.04 7.24
C THR A 937 28.50 8.64 6.41
N VAL A 938 27.42 9.40 6.56
CA VAL A 938 26.16 9.21 5.84
C VAL A 938 25.84 10.41 4.97
N ARG A 939 25.14 10.17 3.87
CA ARG A 939 24.66 11.22 2.96
C ARG A 939 23.15 11.22 2.96
N PHE A 940 22.54 12.37 3.18
CA PHE A 940 21.12 12.54 2.91
C PHE A 940 20.86 12.62 1.40
N VAL A 941 20.00 11.74 0.91
CA VAL A 941 19.58 11.64 -0.48
C VAL A 941 18.17 12.23 -0.57
N PRO A 942 18.03 13.50 -0.99
CA PRO A 942 16.73 14.16 -1.05
C PRO A 942 15.93 13.67 -2.25
N ASN A 943 14.64 13.39 -2.03
CA ASN A 943 13.65 13.37 -3.09
C ASN A 943 13.27 14.81 -3.43
N ARG A 944 13.94 15.37 -4.44
CA ARG A 944 13.76 16.76 -4.88
C ARG A 944 12.38 17.04 -5.48
N LEU A 945 11.65 16.01 -5.92
CA LEU A 945 10.33 16.18 -6.50
C LEU A 945 9.25 16.40 -5.44
N LEU A 946 9.44 15.84 -4.24
CA LEU A 946 8.49 15.92 -3.13
C LEU A 946 8.91 16.93 -2.05
N SER A 947 10.20 17.24 -1.94
CA SER A 947 10.68 18.20 -0.95
C SER A 947 10.19 19.62 -1.27
N LYS A 948 9.49 20.24 -0.31
CA LYS A 948 9.19 21.69 -0.30
C LYS A 948 10.50 22.50 -0.22
N ASP A 949 11.48 22.01 0.54
CA ASP A 949 12.86 22.52 0.54
C ASP A 949 13.80 21.56 -0.22
N ALA A 950 14.09 21.87 -1.48
CA ALA A 950 14.93 21.04 -2.33
C ALA A 950 16.45 21.21 -2.09
N ALA A 951 16.86 22.15 -1.22
CA ALA A 951 18.26 22.44 -0.92
C ALA A 951 18.44 22.81 0.56
N PRO A 952 18.12 21.88 1.49
CA PRO A 952 18.12 22.18 2.90
C PRO A 952 19.50 22.56 3.40
N ASN A 953 19.52 23.50 4.34
CA ASN A 953 20.74 23.93 4.99
C ASN A 953 21.30 22.79 5.85
N PRO A 954 22.55 22.33 5.64
CA PRO A 954 23.15 21.26 6.45
C PRO A 954 23.17 21.53 7.96
N LYS A 955 23.05 22.79 8.39
CA LYS A 955 22.99 23.17 9.80
C LYS A 955 21.66 22.87 10.47
N ASP A 956 20.60 22.63 9.70
CA ASP A 956 19.24 22.39 10.22
C ASP A 956 19.01 20.89 10.49
N PHE A 957 19.97 20.04 10.12
CA PHE A 957 19.99 18.63 10.48
C PHE A 957 20.43 18.49 11.94
N VAL A 958 19.69 17.69 12.70
CA VAL A 958 19.96 17.46 14.12
C VAL A 958 20.28 15.98 14.35
N VAL A 959 21.12 15.72 15.34
CA VAL A 959 21.42 14.36 15.81
C VAL A 959 20.94 14.21 17.25
N ARG A 960 20.38 13.05 17.56
CA ARG A 960 19.94 12.66 18.90
C ARG A 960 20.32 11.21 19.20
N THR A 961 20.29 10.83 20.46
CA THR A 961 20.59 9.49 20.96
C THR A 961 19.63 9.11 22.08
N LEU A 962 19.61 7.84 22.48
CA LEU A 962 18.82 7.43 23.67
C LEU A 962 19.32 8.04 24.98
N TRP A 963 20.60 8.43 25.07
CA TRP A 963 21.13 9.13 26.26
C TRP A 963 20.43 10.48 26.45
N ASP A 964 20.14 11.18 25.36
CA ASP A 964 19.49 12.48 25.36
C ASP A 964 18.03 12.42 25.81
N ASN A 965 17.42 11.24 25.98
CA ASN A 965 16.05 11.14 26.48
C ASN A 965 15.94 11.53 27.97
N THR A 966 16.98 11.26 28.75
CA THR A 966 16.99 11.46 30.20
C THR A 966 17.88 12.63 30.65
N HIS A 967 18.49 13.35 29.70
CA HIS A 967 19.43 14.48 29.92
C HIS A 967 19.15 15.63 28.93
#